data_AF-A0A519LZA7-F1
#
_entry.id   AF-A0A519LZA7-F1
#
_cell.length_a   1.000
_cell.length_b   1.000
_cell.length_c   1.000
_cell.angle_alpha   90.00
_cell.angle_beta   90.00
_cell.angle_gamma   90.00
#
_symmetry.space_group_name_H-M   'P 1'
#
loop_
_entity.id
_entity.type
_entity.pdbx_description
1 polymer ?
#
loop_
_entity_poly.entity_id
_entity_poly.type
_entity_poly.pdbx_seq_one_letter_code
_entity_poly.pdbx_strand_id
1 'polypeptide(L)'
;DHDRIDLLPEKKSYQPGETAKFQVRMPFRYATALVAVEREGIIDTQVVQLNGQDPTVSLKIQPEWGPNVYVSVLALRGRLREVPWYSFFTWGFKSPREWWTSFWYEGKEYQAPTALVDLSKPAFRLGLAEIRVGTQAHQIDVKVTADKESYAVRGKAQVTITATLPGGKPAANAEVAVAAVDQALLELMPNNSWNLLEAMLQRRSWGVETSTAQMEIIGRRHYGKKAVPAGGGGGKSPTRELLETLLLWQPAIVLDANGQAKVTVPLNDALTTFKIVAVADASTGLFGTGSTSIRATQDLQIISGLPPLVREDDQFRAQLTLRNTTKAAMKVEVTPRATLLDLKPQTVDIPAGEAREVSWNITAPAQLAQTRSESILWEIEAKDSVSGARDALKASQRIIPAVPLTVQQATLVQVDGAFNLDVNPPADALPGRGGLKMSLQPKLAEGLPGVRDWWARYPFACLEQKTSKAVGLRDGALWQTVVAQLPTYLDSDGLANYFPPRDGDANRGSDTLTAYVLAATHEAASINPAFALPDAARAPMERGLIAFVEGRIQRDFWSPRKDLDMRKVAALEALSRYGKAQGRMVSSITIAPNQWPTHTVIDWVNVLKRVADVPERDKRLAEAMQILRSRLSFQGTKLIFSTEQDDYWWWLMQNGDVNTARLMLAV
;
A
#
# COMPACT_ATOMS: atom_id res chain seq x y z
N ASP A 1 2.85 34.18 -16.06
CA ASP A 1 4.15 33.53 -15.82
C ASP A 1 5.16 33.78 -16.94
N HIS A 2 5.83 34.95 -17.01
CA HIS A 2 6.96 35.13 -17.97
C HIS A 2 8.27 35.60 -17.30
N ASP A 3 8.32 35.62 -15.97
CA ASP A 3 9.52 36.07 -15.23
C ASP A 3 10.45 34.90 -14.87
N ARG A 4 10.19 33.74 -15.46
CA ARG A 4 11.03 32.54 -15.40
C ARG A 4 11.88 32.43 -16.66
N ILE A 5 13.08 31.88 -16.51
CA ILE A 5 13.97 31.49 -17.61
C ILE A 5 14.45 30.06 -17.38
N ASP A 6 14.73 29.34 -18.47
CA ASP A 6 15.33 28.02 -18.35
C ASP A 6 16.81 28.17 -18.02
N LEU A 7 17.23 27.49 -16.95
CA LEU A 7 18.63 27.26 -16.62
C LEU A 7 18.92 25.79 -16.93
N LEU A 8 19.82 25.52 -17.88
CA LEU A 8 20.07 24.17 -18.34
C LEU A 8 21.51 23.77 -17.99
N PRO A 9 21.71 22.81 -17.08
CA PRO A 9 23.04 22.27 -16.82
C PRO A 9 23.46 21.35 -17.97
N GLU A 10 24.75 21.34 -18.31
CA GLU A 10 25.31 20.46 -19.34
C GLU A 10 25.14 18.96 -18.98
N LYS A 11 25.26 18.64 -17.68
CA LYS A 11 25.04 17.30 -17.12
C LYS A 11 24.15 17.40 -15.89
N LYS A 12 23.44 16.33 -15.56
CA LYS A 12 22.59 16.27 -14.35
C LYS A 12 23.36 15.85 -13.09
N SER A 13 24.52 15.21 -13.27
CA SER A 13 25.36 14.70 -12.19
C SER A 13 26.81 15.13 -12.41
N TYR A 14 27.45 15.59 -11.36
CA TYR A 14 28.85 16.00 -11.35
C TYR A 14 29.59 15.38 -10.17
N GLN A 15 30.89 15.17 -10.33
CA GLN A 15 31.79 14.81 -9.22
C GLN A 15 32.39 16.08 -8.59
N PRO A 16 32.73 16.05 -7.29
CA PRO A 16 33.51 17.11 -6.66
C PRO A 16 34.79 17.41 -7.45
N GLY A 17 35.05 18.69 -7.72
CA GLY A 17 36.17 19.17 -8.51
C GLY A 17 35.88 19.39 -10.00
N GLU A 18 34.81 18.82 -10.55
CA GLU A 18 34.37 19.12 -11.93
C GLU A 18 33.85 20.57 -12.05
N THR A 19 33.84 21.10 -13.27
CA THR A 19 33.22 22.41 -13.56
C THR A 19 31.88 22.19 -14.25
N ALA A 20 30.80 22.59 -13.59
CA ALA A 20 29.47 22.58 -14.17
C ALA A 20 29.21 23.86 -14.98
N LYS A 21 28.76 23.68 -16.22
CA LYS A 21 28.34 24.76 -17.10
C LYS A 21 26.82 24.78 -17.21
N PHE A 22 26.26 25.98 -17.07
CA PHE A 22 24.83 26.23 -17.14
C PHE A 22 24.53 27.19 -18.27
N GLN A 23 23.67 26.80 -19.19
CA GLN A 23 23.14 27.68 -20.22
C GLN A 23 21.92 28.44 -19.69
N VAL A 24 21.98 29.76 -19.71
CA VAL A 24 20.92 30.66 -19.26
C VAL A 24 20.10 31.11 -20.46
N ARG A 25 18.86 30.63 -20.61
CA ARG A 25 17.98 31.05 -21.71
C ARG A 25 17.28 32.37 -21.39
N MET A 26 18.06 33.44 -21.34
CA MET A 26 17.53 34.78 -21.03
C MET A 26 17.04 35.51 -22.29
N PRO A 27 15.95 36.30 -22.18
CA PRO A 27 15.47 37.16 -23.28
C PRO A 27 16.26 38.47 -23.40
N PHE A 28 17.33 38.66 -22.63
CA PHE A 28 18.11 39.88 -22.57
C PHE A 28 19.39 39.76 -23.41
N ARG A 29 19.78 40.83 -24.10
CA ARG A 29 21.09 40.89 -24.78
C ARG A 29 22.25 41.06 -23.80
N TYR A 30 22.03 41.83 -22.74
CA TYR A 30 22.97 42.01 -21.64
C TYR A 30 22.17 42.02 -20.33
N ALA A 31 22.66 41.31 -19.32
CA ALA A 31 22.05 41.29 -18.00
C ALA A 31 23.12 41.09 -16.92
N THR A 32 22.95 41.77 -15.79
CA THR A 32 23.71 41.45 -14.59
C THR A 32 22.96 40.37 -13.84
N ALA A 33 23.60 39.23 -13.60
CA ALA A 33 22.97 38.08 -12.97
C ALA A 33 23.59 37.78 -11.60
N LEU A 34 22.73 37.59 -10.61
CA LEU A 34 23.12 36.97 -9.33
C LEU A 34 22.97 35.45 -9.50
N VAL A 35 24.08 34.74 -9.41
CA VAL A 35 24.11 33.28 -9.39
C VAL A 35 24.24 32.86 -7.93
N ALA A 36 23.31 32.03 -7.45
CA ALA A 36 23.39 31.47 -6.11
C ALA A 36 23.34 29.95 -6.16
N VAL A 37 24.14 29.31 -5.31
CA VAL A 37 24.09 27.88 -5.04
C VAL A 37 23.31 27.70 -3.75
N GLU A 38 22.23 26.93 -3.80
CA GLU A 38 21.18 26.91 -2.80
C GLU A 38 20.79 25.47 -2.42
N ARG A 39 20.41 25.29 -1.15
CA ARG A 39 19.84 24.02 -0.64
C ARG A 39 18.90 24.28 0.54
N GLU A 40 19.36 24.09 1.78
CA GLU A 40 18.65 24.48 3.03
C GLU A 40 18.86 25.96 3.36
N GLY A 41 19.69 26.63 2.57
CA GLY A 41 20.09 28.02 2.66
C GLY A 41 20.94 28.37 1.44
N ILE A 42 21.47 29.59 1.43
CA ILE A 42 22.41 30.05 0.41
C ILE A 42 23.80 29.56 0.79
N ILE A 43 24.41 28.75 -0.07
CA ILE A 43 25.74 28.16 0.13
C ILE A 43 26.82 29.11 -0.42
N ASP A 44 26.61 29.59 -1.64
CA ASP A 44 27.55 30.48 -2.33
C ASP A 44 26.79 31.43 -3.26
N THR A 45 27.35 32.63 -3.48
CA THR A 45 26.79 33.63 -4.39
C THR A 45 27.87 34.36 -5.16
N GLN A 46 27.62 34.62 -6.43
CA GLN A 46 28.47 35.47 -7.25
C GLN A 46 27.64 36.32 -8.21
N VAL A 47 28.15 37.52 -8.52
CA VAL A 47 27.54 38.41 -9.53
C VAL A 47 28.33 38.28 -10.82
N VAL A 48 27.64 37.95 -11.91
CA VAL A 48 28.23 37.76 -13.23
C VAL A 48 27.53 38.65 -14.26
N GLN A 49 28.26 39.07 -15.29
CA GLN A 49 27.67 39.75 -16.46
C GLN A 49 27.39 38.71 -17.54
N LEU A 50 26.13 38.60 -17.97
CA LEU A 50 25.69 37.69 -19.02
C LEU A 50 25.52 38.46 -20.34
N ASN A 51 25.96 37.84 -21.42
CA ASN A 51 25.79 38.31 -22.79
C ASN A 51 24.91 37.32 -23.57
N GLY A 52 23.95 37.80 -24.35
CA GLY A 52 23.05 36.96 -25.15
C GLY A 52 23.74 36.15 -26.25
N GLN A 53 24.98 36.47 -26.63
CA GLN A 53 25.79 35.67 -27.56
C GLN A 53 26.42 34.44 -26.92
N ASP A 54 26.74 34.50 -25.62
CA ASP A 54 27.26 33.39 -24.81
C ASP A 54 26.69 33.48 -23.39
N PRO A 55 25.43 33.06 -23.18
CA PRO A 55 24.77 33.19 -21.89
C PRO A 55 25.09 31.97 -21.01
N THR A 56 26.36 31.71 -20.74
CA THR A 56 26.80 30.57 -19.93
C THR A 56 27.37 30.99 -18.57
N VAL A 57 27.08 30.20 -17.54
CA VAL A 57 27.64 30.34 -16.19
C VAL A 57 28.43 29.09 -15.86
N SER A 58 29.66 29.25 -15.37
CA SER A 58 30.50 28.13 -14.94
C SER A 58 30.69 28.16 -13.43
N LEU A 59 30.50 27.01 -12.79
CA LEU A 59 30.68 26.81 -11.34
C LEU A 59 31.58 25.60 -11.10
N LYS A 60 32.57 25.74 -10.23
CA LYS A 60 33.39 24.62 -9.78
C LYS A 60 32.66 23.88 -8.66
N ILE A 61 32.36 22.61 -8.87
CA ILE A 61 31.61 21.78 -7.92
C ILE A 61 32.46 21.50 -6.69
N GLN A 62 31.95 21.87 -5.52
CA GLN A 62 32.64 21.62 -4.26
C GLN A 62 32.20 20.29 -3.62
N PRO A 63 33.06 19.63 -2.81
CA PRO A 63 32.71 18.40 -2.11
C PRO A 63 31.48 18.51 -1.20
N GLU A 64 31.29 19.63 -0.53
CA GLU A 64 30.20 19.90 0.42
C GLU A 64 28.81 20.07 -0.24
N TRP A 65 28.74 20.11 -1.57
CA TRP A 65 27.48 20.25 -2.31
C TRP A 65 26.72 18.92 -2.46
N GLY A 66 27.28 17.80 -2.00
CA GLY A 66 26.56 16.52 -1.96
C GLY A 66 25.34 16.56 -1.02
N PRO A 67 24.27 15.79 -1.30
CA PRO A 67 24.07 14.90 -2.46
C PRO A 67 23.50 15.63 -3.70
N ASN A 68 22.96 16.84 -3.52
CA ASN A 68 22.47 17.72 -4.57
C ASN A 68 22.47 19.18 -4.11
N VAL A 69 22.51 20.10 -5.07
CA VAL A 69 22.29 21.55 -4.88
C VAL A 69 21.44 22.11 -6.01
N TYR A 70 20.81 23.24 -5.74
CA TYR A 70 20.07 24.02 -6.72
C TYR A 70 20.90 25.25 -7.09
N VAL A 71 21.07 25.50 -8.38
CA VAL A 71 21.70 26.72 -8.87
C VAL A 71 20.60 27.64 -9.35
N SER A 72 20.49 28.82 -8.74
CA SER A 72 19.57 29.86 -9.14
C SER A 72 20.32 30.96 -9.89
N VAL A 73 19.70 31.52 -10.92
CA VAL A 73 20.22 32.64 -11.70
C VAL A 73 19.15 33.70 -11.81
N LEU A 74 19.32 34.80 -11.06
CA LEU A 74 18.50 35.98 -11.14
C LEU A 74 19.15 36.98 -12.11
N ALA A 75 18.74 36.96 -13.37
CA ALA A 75 19.18 37.90 -14.39
C ALA A 75 18.37 39.20 -14.31
N LEU A 76 19.06 40.32 -14.10
CA LEU A 76 18.49 41.66 -14.03
C LEU A 76 18.90 42.49 -15.25
N ARG A 77 17.90 43.08 -15.90
CA ARG A 77 18.07 44.14 -16.90
C ARG A 77 17.63 45.48 -16.29
N GLY A 78 18.49 46.48 -16.37
CA GLY A 78 18.17 47.85 -15.97
C GLY A 78 17.06 48.49 -16.81
N ARG A 79 16.66 49.72 -16.45
CA ARG A 79 15.70 50.51 -17.25
C ARG A 79 16.35 50.89 -18.58
N LEU A 80 15.67 50.62 -19.68
CA LEU A 80 16.09 51.12 -20.99
C LEU A 80 15.89 52.65 -20.99
N ARG A 81 16.93 53.39 -21.38
CA ARG A 81 16.88 54.85 -21.47
C ARG A 81 16.93 55.26 -22.93
N GLU A 82 16.19 56.31 -23.26
CA GLU A 82 16.44 57.03 -24.49
C GLU A 82 17.82 57.69 -24.38
N VAL A 83 18.72 57.33 -25.27
CA VAL A 83 20.07 57.92 -25.33
C VAL A 83 20.17 58.66 -26.65
N PRO A 84 19.73 59.93 -26.71
CA PRO A 84 19.92 60.73 -27.90
C PRO A 84 21.39 61.08 -28.10
N TRP A 85 21.84 61.32 -29.34
CA TRP A 85 23.26 61.49 -29.67
C TRP A 85 23.94 62.63 -28.87
N TYR A 86 23.20 63.69 -28.58
CA TYR A 86 23.69 64.84 -27.81
C TYR A 86 23.96 64.51 -26.32
N SER A 87 23.48 63.37 -25.81
CA SER A 87 23.79 62.90 -24.45
C SER A 87 25.29 62.59 -24.25
N PHE A 88 26.05 62.41 -25.34
CA PHE A 88 27.52 62.30 -25.30
C PHE A 88 28.15 63.50 -24.58
N PHE A 89 27.68 64.71 -24.88
CA PHE A 89 28.24 65.95 -24.34
C PHE A 89 27.82 66.23 -22.89
N THR A 90 26.87 65.46 -22.35
CA THR A 90 26.41 65.61 -20.96
C THR A 90 27.11 64.62 -20.03
N TRP A 91 27.05 63.32 -20.34
CA TRP A 91 27.62 62.27 -19.52
C TRP A 91 28.47 61.27 -20.31
N GLY A 92 28.22 61.10 -21.61
CA GLY A 92 28.92 60.10 -22.40
C GLY A 92 30.43 60.33 -22.54
N PHE A 93 30.88 61.59 -22.49
CA PHE A 93 32.31 61.90 -22.48
C PHE A 93 33.02 61.43 -21.19
N LYS A 94 32.29 61.26 -20.09
CA LYS A 94 32.83 60.77 -18.81
C LYS A 94 32.89 59.24 -18.75
N SER A 95 31.96 58.54 -19.40
CA SER A 95 31.91 57.08 -19.49
C SER A 95 31.70 56.61 -20.95
N PRO A 96 32.73 56.69 -21.81
CA PRO A 96 32.55 56.52 -23.26
C PRO A 96 32.06 55.13 -23.68
N ARG A 97 32.48 54.08 -22.96
CA ARG A 97 32.07 52.69 -23.22
C ARG A 97 30.59 52.45 -22.89
N GLU A 98 30.14 52.92 -21.73
CA GLU A 98 28.74 52.78 -21.31
C GLU A 98 27.81 53.58 -22.23
N TRP A 99 28.23 54.78 -22.62
CA TRP A 99 27.48 55.59 -23.58
C TRP A 99 27.39 54.92 -24.95
N TRP A 100 28.48 54.34 -25.45
CA TRP A 100 28.47 53.61 -26.72
C TRP A 100 27.52 52.41 -26.67
N THR A 101 27.52 51.64 -25.58
CA THR A 101 26.59 50.52 -25.41
C THR A 101 25.13 50.98 -25.33
N SER A 102 24.84 52.04 -24.59
CA SER A 102 23.49 52.56 -24.44
C SER A 102 22.95 53.22 -25.72
N PHE A 103 23.79 53.96 -26.45
CA PHE A 103 23.41 54.64 -27.71
C PHE A 103 23.10 53.64 -28.84
N TRP A 104 23.95 52.63 -29.03
CA TRP A 104 23.80 51.71 -30.17
C TRP A 104 22.86 50.52 -29.90
N TYR A 105 22.74 50.07 -28.66
CA TYR A 105 21.96 48.88 -28.31
C TYR A 105 20.71 49.21 -27.48
N GLU A 106 20.82 49.98 -26.39
CA GLU A 106 19.66 50.26 -25.50
C GLU A 106 18.68 51.25 -26.12
N GLY A 107 19.17 52.28 -26.81
CA GLY A 107 18.34 53.30 -27.46
C GLY A 107 17.48 52.77 -28.61
N LYS A 108 17.86 51.66 -29.25
CA LYS A 108 17.06 51.01 -30.31
C LYS A 108 15.90 50.16 -29.78
N GLU A 109 16.00 49.67 -28.54
CA GLU A 109 14.96 48.87 -27.88
C GLU A 109 14.06 49.71 -26.96
N TYR A 110 14.43 50.98 -26.73
CA TYR A 110 13.63 51.92 -25.96
C TYR A 110 12.28 52.18 -26.64
N GLN A 111 11.21 51.99 -25.87
CA GLN A 111 9.87 52.45 -26.24
C GLN A 111 9.37 53.41 -25.16
N ALA A 112 8.79 54.54 -25.59
CA ALA A 112 8.23 55.52 -24.68
C ALA A 112 7.12 54.86 -23.84
N PRO A 113 7.10 55.10 -22.51
CA PRO A 113 6.05 54.55 -21.67
C PRO A 113 4.70 55.15 -22.07
N THR A 114 3.69 54.29 -22.21
CA THR A 114 2.30 54.71 -22.42
C THR A 114 1.55 54.69 -21.09
N ALA A 115 0.36 55.31 -21.05
CA ALA A 115 -0.49 55.29 -19.85
C ALA A 115 -0.91 53.88 -19.38
N LEU A 116 -0.77 52.86 -20.25
CA LEU A 116 -1.18 51.48 -19.96
C LEU A 116 -0.01 50.47 -19.94
N VAL A 117 1.13 50.76 -20.60
CA VAL A 117 2.25 49.82 -20.75
C VAL A 117 3.61 50.56 -20.73
N ASP A 118 4.53 50.11 -19.87
CA ASP A 118 5.95 50.50 -19.85
C ASP A 118 6.84 49.26 -20.14
N LEU A 119 7.32 49.14 -21.40
CA LEU A 119 8.22 48.05 -21.84
C LEU A 119 9.71 48.34 -21.53
N SER A 120 10.01 49.60 -21.22
CA SER A 120 11.36 50.09 -20.92
C SER A 120 11.70 49.97 -19.44
N LYS A 121 10.74 49.57 -18.59
CA LYS A 121 10.97 49.35 -17.15
C LYS A 121 12.04 48.28 -16.87
N PRO A 122 12.70 48.34 -15.70
CA PRO A 122 13.57 47.27 -15.24
C PRO A 122 12.84 45.93 -15.27
N ALA A 123 13.52 44.88 -15.72
CA ALA A 123 12.96 43.55 -15.84
C ALA A 123 13.93 42.54 -15.23
N PHE A 124 13.40 41.54 -14.54
CA PHE A 124 14.19 40.44 -14.01
C PHE A 124 13.68 39.11 -14.56
N ARG A 125 14.55 38.10 -14.55
CA ARG A 125 14.23 36.73 -14.87
C ARG A 125 14.94 35.80 -13.90
N LEU A 126 14.22 34.83 -13.34
CA LEU A 126 14.78 33.83 -12.44
C LEU A 126 14.78 32.45 -13.11
N GLY A 127 15.94 31.82 -13.18
CA GLY A 127 16.10 30.42 -13.59
C GLY A 127 16.63 29.58 -12.44
N LEU A 128 16.25 28.30 -12.43
CA LEU A 128 16.70 27.34 -11.42
C LEU A 128 17.02 26.01 -12.10
N ALA A 129 18.12 25.38 -11.71
CA ALA A 129 18.46 24.02 -12.08
C ALA A 129 19.00 23.24 -10.89
N GLU A 130 18.55 21.99 -10.75
CA GLU A 130 19.13 21.03 -9.81
C GLU A 130 20.31 20.32 -10.46
N ILE A 131 21.40 20.15 -9.71
CA ILE A 131 22.49 19.24 -10.04
C ILE A 131 22.73 18.25 -8.89
N ARG A 132 23.08 17.01 -9.23
CA ARG A 132 23.48 15.99 -8.26
C ARG A 132 24.99 15.97 -8.12
N VAL A 133 25.47 15.83 -6.89
CA VAL A 133 26.91 15.92 -6.58
C VAL A 133 27.37 14.67 -5.83
N GLY A 134 28.31 13.94 -6.43
CA GLY A 134 29.27 13.09 -5.70
C GLY A 134 28.73 11.85 -4.97
N THR A 135 28.19 10.85 -5.68
CA THR A 135 27.86 9.54 -5.08
C THR A 135 28.98 8.49 -5.23
N GLN A 136 29.99 8.74 -6.08
CA GLN A 136 30.97 7.72 -6.48
C GLN A 136 31.88 7.29 -5.32
N ALA A 137 32.19 8.21 -4.40
CA ALA A 137 32.97 7.90 -3.19
C ALA A 137 32.23 6.97 -2.21
N HIS A 138 30.91 6.87 -2.35
CA HIS A 138 30.02 6.05 -1.52
C HIS A 138 29.55 4.78 -2.23
N GLN A 139 29.98 4.56 -3.49
CA GLN A 139 29.49 3.47 -4.32
C GLN A 139 30.42 2.26 -4.26
N ILE A 140 29.86 1.09 -3.92
CA ILE A 140 30.51 -0.21 -4.12
C ILE A 140 30.10 -0.73 -5.50
N ASP A 141 31.06 -1.14 -6.32
CA ASP A 141 30.78 -1.83 -7.57
C ASP A 141 30.55 -3.31 -7.28
N VAL A 142 29.29 -3.74 -7.33
CA VAL A 142 28.86 -5.12 -7.03
C VAL A 142 28.52 -5.82 -8.33
N LYS A 143 29.29 -6.87 -8.65
CA LYS A 143 29.07 -7.73 -9.80
C LYS A 143 28.55 -9.09 -9.32
N VAL A 144 27.42 -9.51 -9.87
CA VAL A 144 26.84 -10.83 -9.62
C VAL A 144 26.92 -11.65 -10.90
N THR A 145 27.46 -12.86 -10.82
CA THR A 145 27.62 -13.77 -11.96
C THR A 145 27.15 -15.17 -11.58
N ALA A 146 26.42 -15.82 -12.48
CA ALA A 146 26.02 -17.22 -12.32
C ALA A 146 26.96 -18.13 -13.14
N ASP A 147 27.12 -19.39 -12.72
CA ASP A 147 27.94 -20.37 -13.44
C ASP A 147 27.34 -20.78 -14.79
N LYS A 148 26.01 -20.67 -14.94
CA LYS A 148 25.26 -20.95 -16.18
C LYS A 148 24.12 -19.95 -16.33
N GLU A 149 23.67 -19.74 -17.56
CA GLU A 149 22.50 -18.91 -17.83
C GLU A 149 21.17 -19.68 -17.65
N SER A 150 21.20 -21.01 -17.80
CA SER A 150 20.02 -21.87 -17.81
C SER A 150 20.22 -23.13 -16.98
N TYR A 151 19.18 -23.50 -16.22
CA TYR A 151 19.18 -24.63 -15.30
C TYR A 151 17.88 -25.44 -15.42
N ALA A 152 17.95 -26.72 -15.08
CA ALA A 152 16.77 -27.54 -14.86
C ALA A 152 16.06 -27.16 -13.55
N VAL A 153 14.75 -27.40 -13.48
CA VAL A 153 13.96 -27.29 -12.24
C VAL A 153 14.56 -28.14 -11.12
N ARG A 154 14.41 -27.70 -9.87
CA ARG A 154 15.02 -28.34 -8.69
C ARG A 154 16.56 -28.42 -8.71
N GLY A 155 17.20 -27.74 -9.66
CA GLY A 155 18.65 -27.60 -9.74
C GLY A 155 19.22 -26.67 -8.67
N LYS A 156 20.54 -26.50 -8.70
CA LYS A 156 21.26 -25.56 -7.85
C LYS A 156 22.12 -24.65 -8.73
N ALA A 157 21.87 -23.34 -8.69
CA ALA A 157 22.69 -22.35 -9.37
C ALA A 157 23.83 -21.89 -8.44
N GLN A 158 25.06 -21.85 -8.97
CA GLN A 158 26.20 -21.32 -8.25
C GLN A 158 26.42 -19.87 -8.66
N VAL A 159 26.22 -18.96 -7.71
CA VAL A 159 26.31 -17.52 -7.93
C VAL A 159 27.56 -17.01 -7.24
N THR A 160 28.42 -16.33 -7.98
CA THR A 160 29.58 -15.61 -7.44
C THR A 160 29.28 -14.13 -7.40
N ILE A 161 29.46 -13.54 -6.23
CA ILE A 161 29.33 -12.11 -5.96
C ILE A 161 30.75 -11.58 -5.79
N THR A 162 31.08 -10.52 -6.51
CA THR A 162 32.34 -9.80 -6.41
C THR A 162 32.04 -8.34 -6.15
N ALA A 163 32.64 -7.75 -5.12
CA ALA A 163 32.46 -6.34 -4.81
C ALA A 163 33.80 -5.61 -4.72
N THR A 164 33.86 -4.42 -5.32
CA THR A 164 35.04 -3.56 -5.28
C THR A 164 34.69 -2.17 -4.76
N LEU A 165 35.58 -1.63 -3.94
CA LEU A 165 35.49 -0.29 -3.37
C LEU A 165 35.90 0.77 -4.39
N PRO A 166 35.53 2.05 -4.16
CA PRO A 166 36.05 3.17 -4.94
C PRO A 166 37.59 3.15 -4.98
N GLY A 167 38.15 3.23 -6.19
CA GLY A 167 39.60 3.09 -6.42
C GLY A 167 40.08 1.66 -6.70
N GLY A 168 39.17 0.70 -6.85
CA GLY A 168 39.45 -0.65 -7.37
C GLY A 168 40.00 -1.64 -6.34
N LYS A 169 39.97 -1.30 -5.04
CA LYS A 169 40.35 -2.23 -3.97
C LYS A 169 39.23 -3.25 -3.73
N PRO A 170 39.54 -4.51 -3.40
CA PRO A 170 38.53 -5.48 -2.98
C PRO A 170 37.76 -5.02 -1.74
N ALA A 171 36.44 -5.21 -1.73
CA ALA A 171 35.59 -4.91 -0.57
C ALA A 171 35.63 -6.04 0.47
N ALA A 172 36.81 -6.33 1.02
CA ALA A 172 36.99 -7.37 2.02
C ALA A 172 36.19 -7.07 3.30
N ASN A 173 35.54 -8.10 3.86
CA ASN A 173 34.65 -8.01 5.03
C ASN A 173 33.40 -7.14 4.85
N ALA A 174 33.03 -6.75 3.62
CA ALA A 174 31.73 -6.13 3.38
C ALA A 174 30.61 -7.13 3.61
N GLU A 175 29.46 -6.65 4.08
CA GLU A 175 28.25 -7.46 4.26
C GLU A 175 27.38 -7.35 3.01
N VAL A 176 26.81 -8.48 2.59
CA VAL A 176 25.96 -8.55 1.40
C VAL A 176 24.68 -9.30 1.71
N ALA A 177 23.54 -8.64 1.48
CA ALA A 177 22.22 -9.27 1.46
C ALA A 177 21.92 -9.78 0.04
N VAL A 178 21.51 -11.04 -0.07
CA VAL A 178 21.21 -11.70 -1.36
C VAL A 178 19.76 -12.14 -1.41
N ALA A 179 19.06 -11.73 -2.47
CA ALA A 179 17.72 -12.15 -2.78
C ALA A 179 17.68 -12.81 -4.18
N ALA A 180 17.03 -13.96 -4.29
CA ALA A 180 16.70 -14.58 -5.57
C ALA A 180 15.18 -14.63 -5.72
N VAL A 181 14.65 -13.81 -6.64
CA VAL A 181 13.21 -13.60 -6.80
C VAL A 181 12.77 -13.80 -8.25
N ASP A 182 11.53 -14.20 -8.46
CA ASP A 182 10.93 -14.30 -9.79
C ASP A 182 10.90 -12.92 -10.46
N GLN A 183 11.41 -12.85 -11.69
CA GLN A 183 11.43 -11.61 -12.47
C GLN A 183 10.02 -11.14 -12.82
N ALA A 184 9.04 -12.02 -12.99
CA ALA A 184 7.66 -11.64 -13.29
C ALA A 184 7.07 -10.72 -12.20
N LEU A 185 7.42 -10.96 -10.93
CA LEU A 185 6.99 -10.10 -9.81
C LEU A 185 7.57 -8.69 -9.91
N LEU A 186 8.83 -8.57 -10.35
CA LEU A 186 9.51 -7.29 -10.50
C LEU A 186 9.02 -6.49 -11.70
N GLU A 187 8.50 -7.18 -12.73
CA GLU A 187 7.85 -6.54 -13.87
C GLU A 187 6.45 -6.04 -13.52
N LEU A 188 5.74 -6.71 -12.59
CA LEU A 188 4.49 -6.21 -12.03
C LEU A 188 4.69 -4.96 -11.17
N MET A 189 5.76 -4.92 -10.37
CA MET A 189 6.14 -3.76 -9.56
C MET A 189 7.65 -3.76 -9.30
N PRO A 190 8.40 -2.76 -9.82
CA PRO A 190 9.83 -2.65 -9.53
C PRO A 190 10.11 -2.46 -8.04
N ASN A 191 11.09 -3.19 -7.52
CA ASN A 191 11.53 -3.02 -6.14
C ASN A 191 12.68 -2.02 -6.03
N ASN A 192 12.35 -0.78 -5.68
CA ASN A 192 13.34 0.29 -5.51
C ASN A 192 14.10 0.23 -4.17
N SER A 193 13.65 -0.59 -3.20
CA SER A 193 14.31 -0.72 -1.89
C SER A 193 15.74 -1.29 -1.98
N TRP A 194 16.06 -1.96 -3.09
CA TRP A 194 17.41 -2.46 -3.35
C TRP A 194 18.42 -1.35 -3.65
N ASN A 195 17.98 -0.14 -3.98
CA ASN A 195 18.88 0.99 -4.23
C ASN A 195 19.23 1.72 -2.93
N LEU A 196 20.00 1.04 -2.08
CA LEU A 196 20.34 1.53 -0.73
C LEU A 196 21.13 2.84 -0.78
N LEU A 197 22.00 3.01 -1.78
CA LEU A 197 22.80 4.22 -1.95
C LEU A 197 21.92 5.48 -2.11
N GLU A 198 20.90 5.42 -2.97
CA GLU A 198 19.95 6.54 -3.12
C GLU A 198 19.07 6.75 -1.88
N ALA A 199 18.73 5.66 -1.18
CA ALA A 199 17.94 5.74 0.05
C ALA A 199 18.72 6.39 1.21
N MET A 200 20.05 6.19 1.27
CA MET A 200 20.93 6.78 2.28
C MET A 200 21.37 8.20 1.90
N LEU A 201 21.66 8.43 0.61
CA LEU A 201 21.99 9.74 0.06
C LEU A 201 20.75 10.41 -0.53
N GLN A 202 19.75 10.64 0.33
CA GLN A 202 18.49 11.26 -0.09
C GLN A 202 18.71 12.66 -0.63
N ARG A 203 18.00 12.98 -1.71
CA ARG A 203 17.98 14.34 -2.23
C ARG A 203 17.34 15.28 -1.23
N ARG A 204 17.98 16.41 -1.02
CA ARG A 204 17.48 17.47 -0.17
C ARG A 204 16.64 18.42 -1.00
N SER A 205 15.50 18.83 -0.44
CA SER A 205 14.60 19.78 -1.08
C SER A 205 15.24 21.16 -1.20
N TRP A 206 14.69 21.96 -2.11
CA TRP A 206 15.00 23.38 -2.19
C TRP A 206 14.28 24.12 -1.05
N GLY A 207 15.06 24.59 -0.08
CA GLY A 207 14.59 25.25 1.15
C GLY A 207 14.82 26.76 1.18
N VAL A 208 15.15 27.39 0.04
CA VAL A 208 15.31 28.84 -0.06
C VAL A 208 14.01 29.47 -0.57
N GLU A 209 13.49 30.43 0.19
CA GLU A 209 12.37 31.25 -0.24
C GLU A 209 12.87 32.61 -0.70
N THR A 210 12.49 33.01 -1.92
CA THR A 210 12.88 34.30 -2.51
C THR A 210 11.69 35.25 -2.53
N SER A 211 11.84 36.39 -1.86
CA SER A 211 10.88 37.51 -1.91
C SER A 211 11.48 38.69 -2.68
N THR A 212 10.74 39.27 -3.61
CA THR A 212 11.20 40.44 -4.38
C THR A 212 10.07 41.44 -4.63
N ALA A 213 10.34 42.71 -4.34
CA ALA A 213 9.46 43.83 -4.68
C ALA A 213 9.58 44.27 -6.15
N GLN A 214 10.46 43.64 -6.94
CA GLN A 214 10.63 43.98 -8.37
C GLN A 214 9.36 43.69 -9.19
N MET A 215 8.47 42.83 -8.69
CA MET A 215 7.15 42.59 -9.28
C MET A 215 6.13 43.70 -9.01
N GLU A 216 6.34 44.53 -8.00
CA GLU A 216 5.47 45.66 -7.63
C GLU A 216 5.75 46.92 -8.48
N ILE A 217 6.74 46.87 -9.38
CA ILE A 217 6.93 47.92 -10.40
C ILE A 217 5.75 47.86 -11.36
N ILE A 218 4.78 48.77 -11.15
CA ILE A 218 3.47 48.84 -11.79
C ILE A 218 3.56 48.52 -13.29
N GLY A 219 3.24 47.27 -13.61
CA GLY A 219 2.80 46.81 -14.91
C GLY A 219 1.68 45.83 -14.62
N ARG A 220 0.45 46.29 -14.73
CA ARG A 220 -0.74 45.52 -14.36
C ARG A 220 -0.81 44.27 -15.24
N ARG A 221 -0.75 43.10 -14.60
CA ARG A 221 -0.75 41.80 -15.29
C ARG A 221 -2.01 41.01 -14.98
N HIS A 222 -2.42 40.21 -15.95
CA HIS A 222 -3.57 39.32 -15.95
C HIS A 222 -3.27 38.00 -15.24
N TYR A 223 -4.24 37.47 -14.48
CA TYR A 223 -4.17 36.17 -13.83
C TYR A 223 -4.67 35.07 -14.78
N GLY A 224 -3.83 34.08 -15.07
CA GLY A 224 -4.24 32.82 -15.70
C GLY A 224 -4.46 31.75 -14.63
N LYS A 225 -5.59 31.04 -14.69
CA LYS A 225 -5.90 29.92 -13.81
C LYS A 225 -4.95 28.74 -14.06
N LYS A 226 -4.38 28.19 -12.98
CA LYS A 226 -3.60 26.96 -12.99
C LYS A 226 -4.56 25.77 -12.87
N ALA A 227 -4.63 24.93 -13.90
CA ALA A 227 -5.30 23.64 -13.81
C ALA A 227 -4.36 22.65 -13.09
N VAL A 228 -4.90 21.94 -12.10
CA VAL A 228 -4.24 20.78 -11.49
C VAL A 228 -4.60 19.56 -12.35
N PRO A 229 -3.64 18.73 -12.78
CA PRO A 229 -3.98 17.46 -13.42
C PRO A 229 -4.71 16.56 -12.40
N ALA A 230 -5.77 15.87 -12.85
CA ALA A 230 -6.31 14.76 -12.07
C ALA A 230 -5.28 13.61 -12.05
N GLY A 231 -4.64 13.41 -10.90
CA GLY A 231 -3.85 12.21 -10.60
C GLY A 231 -4.78 11.03 -10.34
N GLY A 232 -4.53 9.93 -11.04
CA GLY A 232 -5.32 8.69 -11.00
C GLY A 232 -4.86 7.68 -9.96
N GLY A 233 -5.17 6.41 -10.23
CA GLY A 233 -4.56 5.25 -9.58
C GLY A 233 -5.57 4.35 -8.86
N GLY A 234 -6.14 3.40 -9.61
CA GLY A 234 -6.97 2.33 -9.07
C GLY A 234 -6.26 1.57 -7.95
N GLY A 235 -7.00 1.29 -6.87
CA GLY A 235 -6.50 0.54 -5.74
C GLY A 235 -6.17 -0.90 -6.12
N LYS A 236 -4.96 -1.34 -5.82
CA LYS A 236 -4.58 -2.75 -5.84
C LYS A 236 -4.84 -3.33 -4.45
N SER A 237 -5.85 -4.20 -4.35
CA SER A 237 -5.91 -5.20 -3.29
C SER A 237 -4.96 -6.34 -3.70
N PRO A 238 -4.21 -6.97 -2.77
CA PRO A 238 -3.31 -8.06 -3.14
C PRO A 238 -4.11 -9.25 -3.70
N THR A 239 -3.86 -9.56 -4.97
CA THR A 239 -4.27 -10.83 -5.59
C THR A 239 -3.49 -11.96 -4.91
N ARG A 240 -4.17 -13.07 -4.59
CA ARG A 240 -3.51 -14.28 -4.08
C ARG A 240 -2.47 -14.75 -5.10
N GLU A 241 -1.24 -14.93 -4.64
CA GLU A 241 -0.23 -15.76 -5.29
C GLU A 241 0.43 -16.61 -4.22
N LEU A 242 0.39 -17.92 -4.41
CA LEU A 242 1.37 -18.82 -3.80
C LEU A 242 1.93 -19.69 -4.92
N LEU A 243 2.64 -19.00 -5.82
CA LEU A 243 3.82 -19.57 -6.46
C LEU A 243 4.97 -19.16 -5.54
N GLU A 244 5.88 -20.06 -5.17
CA GLU A 244 7.07 -19.69 -4.40
C GLU A 244 7.94 -18.75 -5.26
N THR A 245 7.69 -17.44 -5.19
CA THR A 245 8.39 -16.43 -6.01
C THR A 245 9.74 -16.05 -5.42
N LEU A 246 10.01 -16.39 -4.17
CA LEU A 246 11.28 -16.20 -3.48
C LEU A 246 12.01 -17.54 -3.38
N LEU A 247 13.14 -17.67 -4.07
CA LEU A 247 14.00 -18.86 -4.00
C LEU A 247 14.96 -18.81 -2.83
N LEU A 248 15.50 -17.62 -2.53
CA LEU A 248 16.51 -17.45 -1.50
C LEU A 248 16.47 -16.03 -0.94
N TRP A 249 16.53 -15.93 0.38
CA TRP A 249 16.86 -14.71 1.11
C TRP A 249 17.98 -15.01 2.11
N GLN A 250 19.16 -14.42 1.89
CA GLN A 250 20.27 -14.48 2.81
C GLN A 250 20.62 -13.05 3.24
N PRO A 251 20.31 -12.65 4.48
CA PRO A 251 20.39 -11.25 4.89
C PRO A 251 21.82 -10.75 5.08
N ALA A 252 22.77 -11.62 5.43
CA ALA A 252 24.13 -11.23 5.79
C ALA A 252 25.14 -12.28 5.30
N ILE A 253 25.90 -11.93 4.26
CA ILE A 253 27.02 -12.71 3.74
C ILE A 253 28.26 -11.83 3.80
N VAL A 254 29.30 -12.28 4.51
CA VAL A 254 30.56 -11.54 4.61
C VAL A 254 31.47 -11.94 3.44
N LEU A 255 31.97 -10.93 2.70
CA LEU A 255 32.91 -11.15 1.60
C LEU A 255 34.31 -11.52 2.10
N ASP A 256 34.98 -12.40 1.36
CA ASP A 256 36.34 -12.85 1.65
C ASP A 256 37.41 -11.76 1.43
N ALA A 257 38.68 -12.10 1.65
CA ALA A 257 39.81 -11.18 1.47
C ALA A 257 39.95 -10.63 0.03
N ASN A 258 39.37 -11.30 -0.96
CA ASN A 258 39.34 -10.87 -2.36
C ASN A 258 38.04 -10.14 -2.72
N GLY A 259 37.18 -9.83 -1.75
CA GLY A 259 35.89 -9.19 -1.96
C GLY A 259 34.89 -10.11 -2.67
N GLN A 260 34.97 -11.42 -2.46
CA GLN A 260 34.13 -12.41 -3.12
C GLN A 260 33.32 -13.26 -2.15
N ALA A 261 32.15 -13.72 -2.61
CA ALA A 261 31.35 -14.74 -1.94
C ALA A 261 30.67 -15.65 -2.97
N LYS A 262 30.52 -16.93 -2.62
CA LYS A 262 29.80 -17.91 -3.43
C LYS A 262 28.52 -18.33 -2.72
N VAL A 263 27.42 -18.25 -3.43
CA VAL A 263 26.07 -18.56 -2.92
C VAL A 263 25.44 -19.61 -3.80
N THR A 264 24.92 -20.66 -3.17
CA THR A 264 24.13 -21.68 -3.86
C THR A 264 22.65 -21.33 -3.79
N VAL A 265 22.05 -21.00 -4.93
CA VAL A 265 20.62 -20.69 -5.03
C VAL A 265 19.85 -21.97 -5.43
N PRO A 266 18.96 -22.51 -4.57
CA PRO A 266 18.10 -23.63 -4.95
C PRO A 266 17.01 -23.14 -5.91
N LEU A 267 16.74 -23.90 -6.98
CA LEU A 267 15.63 -23.64 -7.89
C LEU A 267 14.41 -24.46 -7.47
N ASN A 268 13.21 -23.92 -7.68
CA ASN A 268 11.96 -24.64 -7.48
C ASN A 268 11.43 -25.20 -8.82
N ASP A 269 10.14 -25.50 -8.86
CA ASP A 269 9.46 -26.06 -10.03
C ASP A 269 9.00 -24.99 -11.04
N ALA A 270 9.20 -23.70 -10.74
CA ALA A 270 8.75 -22.64 -11.61
C ALA A 270 9.66 -22.49 -12.85
N LEU A 271 9.02 -22.52 -14.02
CA LEU A 271 9.66 -22.34 -15.33
C LEU A 271 9.71 -20.85 -15.70
N THR A 272 10.53 -20.09 -14.98
CA THR A 272 10.62 -18.63 -15.08
C THR A 272 12.07 -18.15 -15.15
N THR A 273 12.24 -16.84 -15.31
CA THR A 273 13.52 -16.17 -15.09
C THR A 273 13.56 -15.64 -13.66
N PHE A 274 14.61 -15.99 -12.93
CA PHE A 274 14.85 -15.47 -11.59
C PHE A 274 15.91 -14.38 -11.66
N LYS A 275 15.63 -13.25 -10.99
CA LYS A 275 16.59 -12.19 -10.76
C LYS A 275 17.26 -12.41 -9.42
N ILE A 276 18.58 -12.53 -9.43
CA ILE A 276 19.41 -12.58 -8.23
C ILE A 276 19.99 -11.20 -8.02
N VAL A 277 19.73 -10.63 -6.85
CA VAL A 277 20.17 -9.29 -6.46
C VAL A 277 21.02 -9.40 -5.21
N ALA A 278 22.18 -8.74 -5.25
CA ALA A 278 23.09 -8.61 -4.13
C ALA A 278 23.16 -7.14 -3.75
N VAL A 279 22.79 -6.80 -2.51
CA VAL A 279 22.89 -5.46 -1.93
C VAL A 279 24.03 -5.51 -0.93
N ALA A 280 25.10 -4.78 -1.19
CA ALA A 280 26.29 -4.72 -0.36
C ALA A 280 26.34 -3.42 0.43
N ASP A 281 26.80 -3.51 1.67
CA ASP A 281 27.21 -2.38 2.48
C ASP A 281 28.58 -2.64 3.13
N ALA A 282 29.32 -1.56 3.34
CA ALA A 282 30.60 -1.62 4.03
C ALA A 282 30.83 -0.37 4.88
N SER A 283 31.35 -0.59 6.08
CA SER A 283 31.70 0.49 7.03
C SER A 283 30.50 1.43 7.27
N THR A 284 30.71 2.74 7.33
CA THR A 284 29.70 3.72 7.71
C THR A 284 29.07 4.48 6.54
N GLY A 285 29.34 4.11 5.28
CA GLY A 285 28.83 4.91 4.16
C GLY A 285 29.17 4.43 2.76
N LEU A 286 29.41 3.14 2.56
CA LEU A 286 29.64 2.55 1.25
C LEU A 286 28.51 1.57 0.95
N PHE A 287 27.84 1.75 -0.19
CA PHE A 287 26.68 0.95 -0.59
C PHE A 287 26.75 0.61 -2.06
N GLY A 288 26.27 -0.57 -2.44
CA GLY A 288 26.22 -0.98 -3.84
C GLY A 288 25.19 -2.07 -4.08
N THR A 289 24.70 -2.13 -5.32
CA THR A 289 23.70 -3.14 -5.71
C THR A 289 24.09 -3.72 -7.05
N GLY A 290 24.20 -5.04 -7.09
CA GLY A 290 24.48 -5.82 -8.30
C GLY A 290 23.36 -6.82 -8.55
N SER A 291 23.19 -7.22 -9.81
CA SER A 291 22.22 -8.27 -10.12
C SER A 291 22.59 -9.07 -11.36
N THR A 292 22.07 -10.28 -11.45
CA THR A 292 22.09 -11.13 -12.65
C THR A 292 20.75 -11.84 -12.79
N SER A 293 20.45 -12.34 -13.98
CA SER A 293 19.28 -13.18 -14.23
C SER A 293 19.72 -14.61 -14.56
N ILE A 294 18.95 -15.59 -14.10
CA ILE A 294 19.10 -17.01 -14.45
C ILE A 294 17.75 -17.56 -14.91
N ARG A 295 17.76 -18.51 -15.84
CA ARG A 295 16.54 -19.14 -16.35
C ARG A 295 16.37 -20.55 -15.81
N ALA A 296 15.21 -20.85 -15.25
CA ALA A 296 14.78 -22.22 -15.00
C ALA A 296 13.93 -22.69 -16.19
N THR A 297 14.38 -23.74 -16.87
CA THR A 297 13.69 -24.28 -18.06
C THR A 297 13.72 -25.80 -18.05
N GLN A 298 12.73 -26.38 -18.72
CA GLN A 298 12.73 -27.79 -19.11
C GLN A 298 12.62 -27.89 -20.64
N ASP A 299 13.09 -29.01 -21.19
CA ASP A 299 13.07 -29.31 -22.63
C ASP A 299 11.63 -29.37 -23.16
N LEU A 300 10.74 -30.02 -22.40
CA LEU A 300 9.30 -30.05 -22.60
C LEU A 300 8.62 -29.35 -21.42
N GLN A 301 7.63 -28.51 -21.68
CA GLN A 301 6.92 -27.74 -20.65
C GLN A 301 5.40 -27.82 -20.83
N ILE A 302 4.68 -28.05 -19.74
CA ILE A 302 3.22 -27.95 -19.66
C ILE A 302 2.86 -26.60 -19.04
N ILE A 303 2.16 -25.76 -19.79
CA ILE A 303 1.60 -24.50 -19.31
C ILE A 303 0.10 -24.68 -19.16
N SER A 304 -0.42 -24.46 -17.94
CA SER A 304 -1.84 -24.56 -17.67
C SER A 304 -2.61 -23.42 -18.34
N GLY A 305 -3.60 -23.76 -19.17
CA GLY A 305 -4.62 -22.83 -19.63
C GLY A 305 -5.97 -23.07 -18.96
N LEU A 306 -6.00 -23.80 -17.83
CA LEU A 306 -7.22 -24.09 -17.10
C LEU A 306 -7.76 -22.82 -16.42
N PRO A 307 -9.06 -22.51 -16.54
CA PRO A 307 -9.63 -21.39 -15.80
C PRO A 307 -9.52 -21.66 -14.29
N PRO A 308 -9.12 -20.68 -13.47
CA PRO A 308 -8.90 -20.90 -12.03
C PRO A 308 -10.20 -21.20 -11.26
N LEU A 309 -11.34 -20.78 -11.82
CA LEU A 309 -12.68 -21.00 -11.29
C LEU A 309 -13.62 -21.40 -12.41
N VAL A 310 -14.43 -22.43 -12.15
CA VAL A 310 -15.59 -22.82 -12.96
C VAL A 310 -16.81 -22.95 -12.07
N ARG A 311 -18.00 -22.84 -12.64
CA ARG A 311 -19.23 -23.24 -11.97
C ARG A 311 -19.54 -24.69 -12.31
N GLU A 312 -20.34 -25.34 -11.48
CA GLU A 312 -20.92 -26.63 -11.86
C GLU A 312 -21.65 -26.57 -13.20
N ASP A 313 -21.62 -27.68 -13.92
CA ASP A 313 -22.26 -27.86 -15.22
C ASP A 313 -21.78 -26.89 -16.33
N ASP A 314 -20.83 -26.00 -16.04
CA ASP A 314 -20.16 -25.20 -17.06
C ASP A 314 -19.50 -26.13 -18.07
N GLN A 315 -19.81 -25.91 -19.35
CA GLN A 315 -19.10 -26.54 -20.45
C GLN A 315 -17.94 -25.64 -20.86
N PHE A 316 -16.72 -26.15 -20.76
CA PHE A 316 -15.54 -25.38 -21.11
C PHE A 316 -14.49 -26.24 -21.78
N ARG A 317 -13.59 -25.56 -22.48
CA ARG A 317 -12.44 -26.16 -23.13
C ARG A 317 -11.26 -26.16 -22.16
N ALA A 318 -11.01 -27.29 -21.52
CA ALA A 318 -9.85 -27.49 -20.67
C ALA A 318 -8.60 -27.59 -21.55
N GLN A 319 -7.86 -26.48 -21.65
CA GLN A 319 -6.72 -26.34 -22.55
C GLN A 319 -5.40 -26.31 -21.80
N LEU A 320 -4.38 -26.92 -22.40
CA LEU A 320 -2.99 -26.89 -21.95
C LEU A 320 -2.11 -26.56 -23.15
N THR A 321 -1.04 -25.81 -22.92
CA THR A 321 -0.03 -25.54 -23.94
C THR A 321 1.21 -26.36 -23.63
N LEU A 322 1.61 -27.20 -24.58
CA LEU A 322 2.87 -27.92 -24.54
C LEU A 322 3.90 -27.14 -25.33
N ARG A 323 5.04 -26.85 -24.72
CA ARG A 323 6.13 -26.12 -25.37
C ARG A 323 7.38 -26.96 -25.44
N ASN A 324 7.95 -27.05 -26.64
CA ASN A 324 9.26 -27.64 -26.88
C ASN A 324 10.30 -26.51 -26.92
N THR A 325 11.26 -26.52 -25.99
CA THR A 325 12.32 -25.51 -25.94
C THR A 325 13.60 -25.93 -26.64
N THR A 326 13.64 -27.16 -27.18
CA THR A 326 14.82 -27.74 -27.82
C THR A 326 14.89 -27.42 -29.32
N LYS A 327 16.02 -27.76 -29.93
CA LYS A 327 16.27 -27.61 -31.37
C LYS A 327 15.79 -28.79 -32.22
N ALA A 328 15.26 -29.84 -31.60
CA ALA A 328 14.74 -31.02 -32.29
C ALA A 328 13.20 -31.09 -32.14
N ALA A 329 12.51 -31.67 -33.12
CA ALA A 329 11.07 -31.91 -32.99
C ALA A 329 10.79 -33.02 -31.97
N MET A 330 9.66 -32.91 -31.26
CA MET A 330 9.20 -33.89 -30.26
C MET A 330 7.87 -34.49 -30.67
N LYS A 331 7.63 -35.75 -30.29
CA LYS A 331 6.33 -36.42 -30.40
C LYS A 331 5.84 -36.77 -29.00
N VAL A 332 4.97 -35.92 -28.49
CA VAL A 332 4.58 -35.90 -27.08
C VAL A 332 3.22 -36.58 -26.89
N GLU A 333 3.17 -37.55 -26.00
CA GLU A 333 1.94 -38.14 -25.48
C GLU A 333 1.56 -37.42 -24.16
N VAL A 334 0.33 -36.93 -24.08
CA VAL A 334 -0.23 -36.28 -22.89
C VAL A 334 -1.30 -37.16 -22.27
N THR A 335 -1.10 -37.52 -21.00
CA THR A 335 -2.02 -38.33 -20.19
C THR A 335 -2.62 -37.47 -19.08
N PRO A 336 -3.86 -36.99 -19.24
CA PRO A 336 -4.56 -36.23 -18.20
C PRO A 336 -5.29 -37.16 -17.23
N ARG A 337 -5.36 -36.75 -15.96
CA ARG A 337 -6.27 -37.28 -14.94
C ARG A 337 -6.93 -36.13 -14.22
N ALA A 338 -8.23 -36.19 -14.05
CA ALA A 338 -8.97 -35.22 -13.28
C ALA A 338 -10.08 -35.89 -12.44
N THR A 339 -10.38 -35.30 -11.29
CA THR A 339 -11.37 -35.87 -10.35
C THR A 339 -12.75 -35.90 -11.00
N LEU A 340 -13.40 -37.08 -11.05
CA LEU A 340 -14.71 -37.32 -11.66
C LEU A 340 -14.83 -36.98 -13.16
N LEU A 341 -13.71 -36.95 -13.89
CA LEU A 341 -13.69 -36.70 -15.34
C LEU A 341 -12.94 -37.84 -16.05
N ASP A 342 -13.55 -38.38 -17.10
CA ASP A 342 -12.90 -39.35 -17.99
C ASP A 342 -12.26 -38.61 -19.17
N LEU A 343 -10.93 -38.61 -19.24
CA LEU A 343 -10.15 -37.85 -20.20
C LEU A 343 -9.22 -38.79 -20.97
N LYS A 344 -9.34 -38.79 -22.30
CA LYS A 344 -8.52 -39.63 -23.17
C LYS A 344 -7.14 -39.02 -23.41
N PRO A 345 -6.05 -39.81 -23.39
CA PRO A 345 -4.73 -39.34 -23.80
C PRO A 345 -4.73 -38.79 -25.24
N GLN A 346 -3.87 -37.82 -25.51
CA GLN A 346 -3.68 -37.25 -26.85
C GLN A 346 -2.18 -37.22 -27.19
N THR A 347 -1.85 -37.49 -28.45
CA THR A 347 -0.47 -37.40 -28.96
C THR A 347 -0.36 -36.25 -29.94
N VAL A 348 0.67 -35.42 -29.80
CA VAL A 348 0.90 -34.24 -30.65
C VAL A 348 2.37 -34.13 -31.05
N ASP A 349 2.59 -33.77 -32.31
CA ASP A 349 3.92 -33.45 -32.83
C ASP A 349 4.21 -31.95 -32.61
N ILE A 350 5.30 -31.65 -31.91
CA ILE A 350 5.71 -30.29 -31.55
C ILE A 350 7.06 -29.99 -32.22
N PRO A 351 7.10 -29.08 -33.22
CA PRO A 351 8.36 -28.68 -33.83
C PRO A 351 9.34 -28.05 -32.83
N ALA A 352 10.61 -27.98 -33.24
CA ALA A 352 11.67 -27.35 -32.46
C ALA A 352 11.34 -25.90 -32.11
N GLY A 353 11.44 -25.53 -30.83
CA GLY A 353 11.18 -24.17 -30.36
C GLY A 353 9.71 -23.71 -30.40
N GLU A 354 8.78 -24.57 -30.83
CA GLU A 354 7.36 -24.24 -30.97
C GLU A 354 6.52 -24.74 -29.77
N ALA A 355 5.26 -24.30 -29.75
CA ALA A 355 4.25 -24.79 -28.84
C ALA A 355 3.03 -25.33 -29.60
N ARG A 356 2.32 -26.28 -28.99
CA ARG A 356 1.04 -26.81 -29.46
C ARG A 356 0.05 -26.86 -28.31
N GLU A 357 -1.21 -26.63 -28.64
CA GLU A 357 -2.30 -26.71 -27.69
C GLU A 357 -2.93 -28.10 -27.73
N VAL A 358 -3.20 -28.66 -26.56
CA VAL A 358 -4.04 -29.84 -26.37
C VAL A 358 -5.24 -29.45 -25.53
N SER A 359 -6.41 -30.01 -25.86
CA SER A 359 -7.64 -29.60 -25.18
C SER A 359 -8.66 -30.71 -25.11
N TRP A 360 -9.47 -30.67 -24.05
CA TRP A 360 -10.64 -31.51 -23.84
C TRP A 360 -11.87 -30.63 -23.61
N ASN A 361 -12.95 -30.89 -24.33
CA ASN A 361 -14.24 -30.27 -24.03
C ASN A 361 -14.87 -31.06 -22.89
N ILE A 362 -15.07 -30.40 -21.75
CA ILE A 362 -15.55 -31.04 -20.53
C ILE A 362 -16.71 -30.26 -19.91
N THR A 363 -17.52 -30.98 -19.15
CA THR A 363 -18.56 -30.41 -18.30
C THR A 363 -18.09 -30.49 -16.85
N ALA A 364 -18.12 -29.37 -16.13
CA ALA A 364 -17.70 -29.33 -14.74
C ALA A 364 -18.61 -30.23 -13.87
N PRO A 365 -18.07 -31.19 -13.09
CA PRO A 365 -18.87 -32.15 -12.34
C PRO A 365 -19.59 -31.51 -11.16
N ALA A 366 -20.92 -31.39 -11.23
CA ALA A 366 -21.74 -30.72 -10.22
C ALA A 366 -21.63 -31.30 -8.80
N GLN A 367 -21.26 -32.59 -8.67
CA GLN A 367 -21.08 -33.22 -7.37
C GLN A 367 -19.94 -32.56 -6.58
N LEU A 368 -18.88 -32.09 -7.23
CA LEU A 368 -17.72 -31.50 -6.56
C LEU A 368 -18.01 -30.10 -5.99
N ALA A 369 -18.92 -29.34 -6.63
CA ALA A 369 -19.35 -28.04 -6.14
C ALA A 369 -20.04 -28.08 -4.77
N GLN A 370 -20.49 -29.27 -4.35
CA GLN A 370 -21.15 -29.52 -3.07
C GLN A 370 -20.24 -30.23 -2.06
N THR A 371 -19.05 -30.66 -2.47
CA THR A 371 -18.07 -31.28 -1.56
C THR A 371 -17.36 -30.21 -0.73
N ARG A 372 -16.80 -30.60 0.42
CA ARG A 372 -15.99 -29.69 1.24
C ARG A 372 -14.74 -29.15 0.53
N SER A 373 -14.24 -29.89 -0.46
CA SER A 373 -13.00 -29.52 -1.17
C SER A 373 -13.24 -28.47 -2.27
N GLU A 374 -14.45 -28.38 -2.83
CA GLU A 374 -14.83 -27.40 -3.87
C GLU A 374 -13.79 -27.28 -5.00
N SER A 375 -13.15 -28.40 -5.38
CA SER A 375 -12.00 -28.41 -6.27
C SER A 375 -11.99 -29.61 -7.21
N ILE A 376 -11.65 -29.37 -8.48
CA ILE A 376 -11.22 -30.39 -9.43
C ILE A 376 -9.70 -30.50 -9.33
N LEU A 377 -9.20 -31.65 -8.88
CA LEU A 377 -7.77 -31.93 -8.86
C LEU A 377 -7.36 -32.50 -10.22
N TRP A 378 -6.39 -31.85 -10.85
CA TRP A 378 -5.80 -32.20 -12.14
C TRP A 378 -4.39 -32.74 -11.92
N GLU A 379 -4.08 -33.86 -12.56
CA GLU A 379 -2.74 -34.41 -12.72
C GLU A 379 -2.52 -34.67 -14.20
N ILE A 380 -1.57 -33.97 -14.82
CA ILE A 380 -1.26 -34.12 -16.25
C ILE A 380 0.19 -34.54 -16.38
N GLU A 381 0.43 -35.60 -17.13
CA GLU A 381 1.78 -36.04 -17.51
C GLU A 381 1.95 -35.89 -19.02
N ALA A 382 3.08 -35.32 -19.45
CA ALA A 382 3.46 -35.24 -20.85
C ALA A 382 4.83 -35.90 -21.03
N LYS A 383 4.95 -36.78 -22.02
CA LYS A 383 6.18 -37.51 -22.31
C LYS A 383 6.47 -37.53 -23.80
N ASP A 384 7.66 -37.10 -24.18
CA ASP A 384 8.18 -37.26 -25.52
C ASP A 384 8.67 -38.70 -25.75
N SER A 385 8.21 -39.28 -26.84
CA SER A 385 8.60 -40.63 -27.26
C SER A 385 9.95 -40.68 -27.98
N VAL A 386 10.49 -39.54 -28.42
CA VAL A 386 11.75 -39.45 -29.17
C VAL A 386 12.95 -39.18 -28.25
N SER A 387 12.94 -38.07 -27.52
CA SER A 387 14.03 -37.66 -26.62
C SER A 387 13.92 -38.23 -25.21
N GLY A 388 12.73 -38.69 -24.82
CA GLY A 388 12.43 -39.09 -23.44
C GLY A 388 12.19 -37.91 -22.49
N ALA A 389 12.21 -36.66 -22.97
CA ALA A 389 11.82 -35.48 -22.20
C ALA A 389 10.40 -35.66 -21.63
N ARG A 390 10.19 -35.20 -20.40
CA ARG A 390 8.91 -35.34 -19.70
C ARG A 390 8.66 -34.16 -18.81
N ASP A 391 7.39 -33.86 -18.60
CA ASP A 391 6.94 -32.87 -17.63
C ASP A 391 5.63 -33.34 -16.98
N ALA A 392 5.36 -32.87 -15.76
CA ALA A 392 4.15 -33.23 -15.04
C ALA A 392 3.61 -32.03 -14.25
N LEU A 393 2.31 -31.79 -14.38
CA LEU A 393 1.61 -30.67 -13.77
C LEU A 393 0.51 -31.18 -12.85
N LYS A 394 0.52 -30.72 -11.59
CA LYS A 394 -0.64 -30.83 -10.69
C LYS A 394 -1.30 -29.47 -10.51
N ALA A 395 -2.60 -29.39 -10.71
CA ALA A 395 -3.36 -28.15 -10.56
C ALA A 395 -4.66 -28.38 -9.79
N SER A 396 -5.03 -27.42 -8.94
CA SER A 396 -6.31 -27.40 -8.24
C SER A 396 -7.18 -26.30 -8.83
N GLN A 397 -8.25 -26.69 -9.52
CA GLN A 397 -9.22 -25.77 -10.12
C GLN A 397 -10.43 -25.64 -9.21
N ARG A 398 -10.81 -24.41 -8.85
CA ARG A 398 -11.97 -24.19 -7.97
C ARG A 398 -13.27 -24.40 -8.73
N ILE A 399 -14.21 -25.11 -8.10
CA ILE A 399 -15.58 -25.29 -8.61
C ILE A 399 -16.59 -24.78 -7.59
N ILE A 400 -17.52 -23.94 -8.04
CA ILE A 400 -18.58 -23.36 -7.19
C ILE A 400 -19.97 -23.73 -7.73
N PRO A 401 -21.01 -23.75 -6.89
CA PRO A 401 -22.37 -23.93 -7.38
C PRO A 401 -22.79 -22.72 -8.23
N ALA A 402 -23.50 -22.98 -9.33
CA ALA A 402 -24.06 -21.94 -10.20
C ALA A 402 -25.22 -21.22 -9.51
N VAL A 403 -26.04 -21.98 -8.78
CA VAL A 403 -27.10 -21.46 -7.91
C VAL A 403 -26.77 -21.85 -6.47
N PRO A 404 -26.34 -20.89 -5.63
CA PRO A 404 -26.01 -21.17 -4.24
C PRO A 404 -27.26 -21.51 -3.43
N LEU A 405 -27.11 -22.42 -2.46
CA LEU A 405 -28.19 -22.76 -1.55
C LEU A 405 -28.48 -21.59 -0.60
N THR A 406 -29.74 -21.21 -0.52
CA THR A 406 -30.24 -20.18 0.39
C THR A 406 -31.21 -20.80 1.40
N VAL A 407 -31.21 -20.26 2.61
CA VAL A 407 -32.16 -20.68 3.65
C VAL A 407 -33.47 -19.93 3.42
N GLN A 408 -34.53 -20.67 3.11
CA GLN A 408 -35.87 -20.10 2.83
C GLN A 408 -36.75 -20.07 4.09
N GLN A 409 -36.58 -21.06 4.96
CA GLN A 409 -37.28 -21.16 6.24
C GLN A 409 -36.32 -21.69 7.30
N ALA A 410 -36.34 -21.06 8.48
CA ALA A 410 -35.63 -21.52 9.67
C ALA A 410 -36.58 -21.47 10.85
N THR A 411 -36.73 -22.59 11.57
CA THR A 411 -37.59 -22.68 12.75
C THR A 411 -36.75 -23.15 13.93
N LEU A 412 -36.80 -22.39 15.02
CA LEU A 412 -36.25 -22.79 16.32
C LEU A 412 -37.42 -23.00 17.27
N VAL A 413 -37.61 -24.23 17.73
CA VAL A 413 -38.72 -24.60 18.61
C VAL A 413 -38.23 -25.53 19.70
N GLN A 414 -38.78 -25.37 20.90
CA GLN A 414 -38.61 -26.36 21.96
C GLN A 414 -39.52 -27.54 21.65
N VAL A 415 -38.93 -28.73 21.50
CA VAL A 415 -39.69 -29.96 21.25
C VAL A 415 -40.13 -30.55 22.59
N ASP A 416 -41.43 -30.50 22.86
CA ASP A 416 -42.08 -31.20 23.96
C ASP A 416 -43.14 -32.15 23.38
N GLY A 417 -42.81 -33.44 23.32
CA GLY A 417 -43.60 -34.45 22.61
C GLY A 417 -43.41 -34.44 21.09
N ALA A 418 -44.48 -34.75 20.34
CA ALA A 418 -44.44 -34.83 18.88
C ALA A 418 -44.59 -33.43 18.24
N PHE A 419 -43.64 -33.04 17.40
CA PHE A 419 -43.67 -31.80 16.63
C PHE A 419 -43.71 -32.11 15.14
N ASN A 420 -44.76 -31.66 14.45
CA ASN A 420 -44.91 -31.78 13.01
C ASN A 420 -44.75 -30.40 12.38
N LEU A 421 -43.91 -30.31 11.34
CA LEU A 421 -43.71 -29.09 10.56
C LEU A 421 -43.84 -29.44 9.08
N ASP A 422 -44.84 -28.84 8.43
CA ASP A 422 -44.99 -28.94 6.99
C ASP A 422 -43.90 -28.12 6.30
N VAL A 423 -43.19 -28.75 5.37
CA VAL A 423 -42.10 -28.15 4.61
C VAL A 423 -42.28 -28.50 3.14
N ASN A 424 -42.16 -27.50 2.28
CA ASN A 424 -42.17 -27.68 0.84
C ASN A 424 -40.94 -27.02 0.22
N PRO A 425 -40.34 -27.62 -0.81
CA PRO A 425 -39.34 -26.91 -1.60
C PRO A 425 -39.99 -25.68 -2.26
N PRO A 426 -39.26 -24.56 -2.40
CA PRO A 426 -39.71 -23.43 -3.21
C PRO A 426 -40.13 -23.89 -4.62
N ALA A 427 -41.13 -23.21 -5.21
CA ALA A 427 -41.67 -23.58 -6.52
C ALA A 427 -40.60 -23.53 -7.64
N ASP A 428 -39.58 -22.69 -7.47
CA ASP A 428 -38.44 -22.49 -8.37
C ASP A 428 -37.18 -23.27 -7.95
N ALA A 429 -37.28 -24.16 -6.95
CA ALA A 429 -36.14 -24.94 -6.50
C ALA A 429 -35.68 -25.95 -7.56
N LEU A 430 -34.36 -26.01 -7.78
CA LEU A 430 -33.75 -26.98 -8.67
C LEU A 430 -33.89 -28.42 -8.11
N PRO A 431 -34.28 -29.42 -8.93
CA PRO A 431 -34.44 -30.80 -8.49
C PRO A 431 -33.16 -31.38 -7.89
N GLY A 432 -33.29 -32.11 -6.77
CA GLY A 432 -32.14 -32.76 -6.10
C GLY A 432 -31.17 -31.80 -5.40
N ARG A 433 -31.55 -30.53 -5.24
CA ARG A 433 -30.72 -29.49 -4.59
C ARG A 433 -31.36 -29.03 -3.28
N GLY A 434 -30.52 -28.74 -2.31
CA GLY A 434 -30.95 -28.30 -0.97
C GLY A 434 -31.39 -29.47 -0.09
N GLY A 435 -32.23 -29.17 0.89
CA GLY A 435 -32.74 -30.17 1.83
C GLY A 435 -33.02 -29.57 3.20
N LEU A 436 -33.47 -30.43 4.11
CA LEU A 436 -33.73 -30.08 5.49
C LEU A 436 -32.48 -30.35 6.32
N LYS A 437 -32.01 -29.32 7.04
CA LYS A 437 -30.99 -29.48 8.07
C LYS A 437 -31.66 -29.40 9.44
N MET A 438 -31.76 -30.54 10.10
CA MET A 438 -32.27 -30.64 11.46
C MET A 438 -31.11 -30.71 12.45
N SER A 439 -31.26 -30.07 13.60
CA SER A 439 -30.31 -30.15 14.70
C SER A 439 -31.10 -30.12 16.00
N LEU A 440 -30.97 -31.18 16.80
CA LEU A 440 -31.58 -31.28 18.12
C LEU A 440 -30.50 -31.03 19.15
N GLN A 441 -30.81 -30.21 20.15
CA GLN A 441 -29.94 -29.95 21.28
C GLN A 441 -30.77 -29.93 22.56
N PRO A 442 -30.23 -30.44 23.67
CA PRO A 442 -30.95 -30.46 24.95
C PRO A 442 -31.06 -29.04 25.54
N LYS A 443 -30.15 -28.12 25.18
CA LYS A 443 -30.14 -26.72 25.63
C LYS A 443 -29.68 -25.80 24.51
N LEU A 444 -30.35 -24.65 24.38
CA LEU A 444 -29.99 -23.60 23.41
C LEU A 444 -28.56 -23.06 23.58
N ALA A 445 -28.00 -23.15 24.78
CA ALA A 445 -26.67 -22.66 25.10
C ALA A 445 -25.53 -23.65 24.74
N GLU A 446 -25.83 -24.92 24.43
CA GLU A 446 -24.80 -25.95 24.19
C GLU A 446 -24.25 -25.97 22.75
N GLY A 447 -24.86 -25.24 21.81
CA GLY A 447 -24.26 -25.05 20.49
C GLY A 447 -25.03 -24.15 19.54
N LEU A 448 -24.30 -23.38 18.73
CA LEU A 448 -24.87 -22.60 17.63
C LEU A 448 -24.26 -23.02 16.27
N PRO A 449 -24.47 -24.27 15.81
CA PRO A 449 -23.83 -24.78 14.60
C PRO A 449 -24.18 -23.97 13.36
N GLY A 450 -25.42 -23.48 13.23
CA GLY A 450 -25.83 -22.58 12.14
C GLY A 450 -25.06 -21.25 12.14
N VAL A 451 -24.84 -20.66 13.32
CA VAL A 451 -24.05 -19.43 13.47
C VAL A 451 -22.57 -19.69 13.15
N ARG A 452 -22.02 -20.82 13.60
CA ARG A 452 -20.64 -21.23 13.26
C ARG A 452 -20.46 -21.44 11.76
N ASP A 453 -21.42 -22.12 11.10
CA ASP A 453 -21.41 -22.32 9.66
C ASP A 453 -21.50 -20.98 8.90
N TRP A 454 -22.33 -20.06 9.38
CA TRP A 454 -22.44 -18.71 8.82
C TRP A 454 -21.11 -17.96 8.93
N TRP A 455 -20.45 -17.96 10.09
CA TRP A 455 -19.13 -17.35 10.26
C TRP A 455 -18.08 -17.98 9.36
N ALA A 456 -18.05 -19.31 9.24
CA ALA A 456 -17.11 -20.02 8.40
C ALA A 456 -17.22 -19.58 6.92
N ARG A 457 -18.46 -19.41 6.43
CA ARG A 457 -18.78 -19.03 5.05
C ARG A 457 -18.77 -17.52 4.81
N TYR A 458 -18.65 -16.69 5.84
CA TYR A 458 -18.68 -15.24 5.70
C TYR A 458 -17.53 -14.76 4.78
N PRO A 459 -17.85 -14.09 3.64
CA PRO A 459 -16.88 -13.89 2.55
C PRO A 459 -16.10 -12.58 2.65
N PHE A 460 -16.60 -11.60 3.41
CA PHE A 460 -16.02 -10.27 3.47
C PHE A 460 -14.87 -10.21 4.49
N ALA A 461 -13.93 -9.28 4.27
CA ALA A 461 -12.60 -9.32 4.88
C ALA A 461 -12.11 -7.96 5.43
N CYS A 462 -13.00 -7.02 5.75
CA CYS A 462 -12.61 -5.84 6.51
C CYS A 462 -12.17 -6.23 7.93
N LEU A 463 -11.48 -5.35 8.64
CA LEU A 463 -10.93 -5.65 9.98
C LEU A 463 -12.00 -6.09 10.98
N GLU A 464 -13.16 -5.40 10.98
CA GLU A 464 -14.32 -5.78 11.78
C GLU A 464 -14.70 -7.23 11.50
N GLN A 465 -14.96 -7.56 10.24
CA GLN A 465 -15.42 -8.88 9.80
C GLN A 465 -14.40 -9.98 10.11
N LYS A 466 -13.11 -9.73 9.91
CA LYS A 466 -12.03 -10.66 10.27
C LYS A 466 -11.99 -10.93 11.77
N THR A 467 -12.11 -9.88 12.58
CA THR A 467 -12.15 -9.97 14.05
C THR A 467 -13.38 -10.75 14.50
N SER A 468 -14.56 -10.37 14.01
CA SER A 468 -15.84 -10.99 14.33
C SER A 468 -15.89 -12.47 13.92
N LYS A 469 -15.32 -12.82 12.76
CA LYS A 469 -15.20 -14.20 12.29
C LYS A 469 -14.28 -15.03 13.19
N ALA A 470 -13.12 -14.51 13.58
CA ALA A 470 -12.21 -15.22 14.47
C ALA A 470 -12.82 -15.44 15.86
N VAL A 471 -13.42 -14.39 16.44
CA VAL A 471 -14.10 -14.46 17.75
C VAL A 471 -15.32 -15.39 17.69
N GLY A 472 -16.17 -15.26 16.66
CA GLY A 472 -17.38 -16.06 16.47
C GLY A 472 -17.11 -17.56 16.25
N LEU A 473 -16.01 -17.89 15.56
CA LEU A 473 -15.55 -19.28 15.41
C LEU A 473 -14.79 -19.79 16.64
N ARG A 474 -14.39 -18.90 17.55
CA ARG A 474 -13.43 -19.15 18.65
C ARG A 474 -12.10 -19.69 18.12
N ASP A 475 -11.67 -19.21 16.96
CA ASP A 475 -10.46 -19.66 16.27
C ASP A 475 -9.29 -18.73 16.61
N GLY A 476 -8.48 -19.16 17.57
CA GLY A 476 -7.29 -18.42 18.01
C GLY A 476 -6.21 -18.35 16.92
N ALA A 477 -6.08 -19.36 16.06
CA ALA A 477 -5.08 -19.34 14.98
C ALA A 477 -5.45 -18.30 13.93
N LEU A 478 -6.74 -18.27 13.53
CA LEU A 478 -7.25 -17.23 12.64
C LEU A 478 -7.05 -15.84 13.25
N TRP A 479 -7.34 -15.68 14.54
CA TRP A 479 -7.10 -14.40 15.22
C TRP A 479 -5.63 -13.95 15.18
N GLN A 480 -4.67 -14.85 15.40
CA GLN A 480 -3.25 -14.50 15.33
C GLN A 480 -2.82 -14.00 13.93
N THR A 481 -3.46 -14.49 12.86
CA THR A 481 -3.25 -13.92 11.51
C THR A 481 -3.76 -12.49 11.38
N VAL A 482 -4.86 -12.15 12.07
CA VAL A 482 -5.40 -10.79 12.11
C VAL A 482 -4.50 -9.88 12.93
N VAL A 483 -4.01 -10.33 14.09
CA VAL A 483 -3.07 -9.58 14.94
C VAL A 483 -1.78 -9.24 14.21
N ALA A 484 -1.21 -10.19 13.45
CA ALA A 484 0.00 -9.95 12.66
C ALA A 484 -0.19 -8.84 11.60
N GLN A 485 -1.41 -8.68 11.09
CA GLN A 485 -1.75 -7.63 10.12
C GLN A 485 -2.24 -6.34 10.78
N LEU A 486 -2.68 -6.38 12.04
CA LEU A 486 -3.34 -5.26 12.72
C LEU A 486 -2.56 -3.93 12.66
N PRO A 487 -1.21 -3.89 12.80
CA PRO A 487 -0.46 -2.65 12.65
C PRO A 487 -0.66 -1.94 11.31
N THR A 488 -0.92 -2.68 10.22
CA THR A 488 -1.15 -2.08 8.89
C THR A 488 -2.55 -1.48 8.74
N TYR A 489 -3.44 -1.71 9.70
CA TYR A 489 -4.78 -1.12 9.71
C TYR A 489 -4.87 0.14 10.59
N LEU A 490 -3.86 0.44 11.40
CA LEU A 490 -3.87 1.61 12.28
C LEU A 490 -3.41 2.86 11.52
N ASP A 491 -4.10 3.98 11.75
CA ASP A 491 -3.61 5.30 11.32
C ASP A 491 -2.50 5.82 12.25
N SER A 492 -1.92 6.98 11.93
CA SER A 492 -0.82 7.53 12.73
C SER A 492 -1.25 8.01 14.13
N ASP A 493 -2.55 8.19 14.37
CA ASP A 493 -3.11 8.46 15.71
C ASP A 493 -3.36 7.17 16.51
N GLY A 494 -3.19 5.99 15.87
CA GLY A 494 -3.38 4.67 16.47
C GLY A 494 -4.81 4.13 16.37
N LEU A 495 -5.72 4.80 15.64
CA LEU A 495 -7.09 4.33 15.43
C LEU A 495 -7.18 3.38 14.24
N ALA A 496 -7.97 2.33 14.38
CA ALA A 496 -8.13 1.27 13.38
C ALA A 496 -9.02 1.70 12.21
N ASN A 497 -8.59 1.38 10.99
CA ASN A 497 -9.37 1.51 9.76
C ASN A 497 -10.04 0.17 9.43
N TYR A 498 -11.16 0.20 8.70
CA TYR A 498 -11.81 -1.02 8.19
C TYR A 498 -10.94 -1.74 7.15
N PHE A 499 -10.12 -0.99 6.42
CA PHE A 499 -9.16 -1.47 5.42
C PHE A 499 -7.82 -0.76 5.63
N PRO A 500 -6.67 -1.36 5.25
CA PRO A 500 -5.37 -0.71 5.39
C PRO A 500 -5.34 0.64 4.67
N PRO A 501 -4.99 1.75 5.35
CA PRO A 501 -4.79 3.05 4.70
C PRO A 501 -3.59 3.00 3.74
N ARG A 502 -3.58 3.87 2.74
CA ARG A 502 -2.42 4.05 1.85
C ARG A 502 -1.42 5.02 2.47
N ASP A 503 -0.16 4.91 2.06
CA ASP A 503 0.85 5.91 2.42
C ASP A 503 0.43 7.30 1.94
N GLY A 504 0.39 8.25 2.89
CA GLY A 504 -0.05 9.63 2.64
C GLY A 504 -1.55 9.87 2.78
N ASP A 505 -2.37 8.85 3.08
CA ASP A 505 -3.78 9.07 3.44
C ASP A 505 -3.90 9.87 4.74
N ALA A 506 -4.93 10.71 4.82
CA ALA A 506 -5.25 11.44 6.05
C ALA A 506 -5.69 10.45 7.15
N ASN A 507 -5.39 10.78 8.41
CA ASN A 507 -5.82 9.99 9.56
C ASN A 507 -7.35 9.94 9.66
N ARG A 508 -7.93 8.79 9.28
CA ARG A 508 -9.38 8.54 9.26
C ARG A 508 -9.78 7.28 10.03
N GLY A 509 -8.91 6.77 10.90
CA GLY A 509 -9.21 5.61 11.74
C GLY A 509 -10.48 5.81 12.56
N SER A 510 -11.26 4.74 12.69
CA SER A 510 -12.54 4.72 13.38
C SER A 510 -12.36 4.40 14.85
N ASP A 511 -12.79 5.34 15.69
CA ASP A 511 -12.96 5.20 17.13
C ASP A 511 -13.90 4.05 17.51
N THR A 512 -15.06 3.94 16.85
CA THR A 512 -16.03 2.85 17.07
C THR A 512 -15.42 1.48 16.77
N LEU A 513 -14.73 1.33 15.62
CA LEU A 513 -14.07 0.08 15.26
C LEU A 513 -12.96 -0.27 16.26
N THR A 514 -12.16 0.72 16.65
CA THR A 514 -11.09 0.54 17.62
C THR A 514 -11.63 0.08 18.97
N ALA A 515 -12.72 0.72 19.44
CA ALA A 515 -13.41 0.33 20.67
C ALA A 515 -13.99 -1.09 20.57
N TYR A 516 -14.60 -1.44 19.43
CA TYR A 516 -15.11 -2.79 19.17
C TYR A 516 -14.01 -3.86 19.24
N VAL A 517 -12.89 -3.66 18.54
CA VAL A 517 -11.77 -4.62 18.53
C VAL A 517 -11.23 -4.82 19.95
N LEU A 518 -11.00 -3.73 20.70
CA LEU A 518 -10.54 -3.80 22.09
C LEU A 518 -11.55 -4.52 23.01
N ALA A 519 -12.83 -4.14 22.94
CA ALA A 519 -13.85 -4.69 23.83
C ALA A 519 -14.12 -6.18 23.54
N ALA A 520 -14.33 -6.54 22.26
CA ALA A 520 -14.64 -7.91 21.85
C ALA A 520 -13.48 -8.87 22.13
N THR A 521 -12.25 -8.46 21.84
CA THR A 521 -11.07 -9.31 22.07
C THR A 521 -10.72 -9.43 23.55
N HIS A 522 -10.97 -8.39 24.36
CA HIS A 522 -10.86 -8.50 25.81
C HIS A 522 -11.84 -9.55 26.37
N GLU A 523 -13.11 -9.52 25.97
CA GLU A 523 -14.08 -10.55 26.40
C GLU A 523 -13.67 -11.94 25.91
N ALA A 524 -13.25 -12.07 24.65
CA ALA A 524 -12.79 -13.34 24.10
C ALA A 524 -11.55 -13.88 24.83
N ALA A 525 -10.62 -12.99 25.23
CA ALA A 525 -9.41 -13.35 25.96
C ALA A 525 -9.69 -13.91 27.36
N SER A 526 -10.81 -13.52 27.99
CA SER A 526 -11.24 -14.09 29.28
C SER A 526 -11.60 -15.58 29.18
N ILE A 527 -11.99 -16.04 27.98
CA ILE A 527 -12.35 -17.43 27.70
C ILE A 527 -11.18 -18.19 27.09
N ASN A 528 -10.46 -17.56 26.15
CA ASN A 528 -9.30 -18.14 25.47
C ASN A 528 -8.17 -17.10 25.39
N PRO A 529 -7.07 -17.27 26.15
CA PRO A 529 -5.95 -16.34 26.18
C PRO A 529 -5.31 -16.05 24.82
N ALA A 530 -5.47 -16.94 23.82
CA ALA A 530 -4.99 -16.69 22.47
C ALA A 530 -5.61 -15.44 21.82
N PHE A 531 -6.73 -14.93 22.32
CA PHE A 531 -7.36 -13.69 21.85
C PHE A 531 -6.77 -12.42 22.46
N ALA A 532 -5.86 -12.53 23.42
CA ALA A 532 -5.22 -11.36 24.01
C ALA A 532 -4.43 -10.57 22.96
N LEU A 533 -4.65 -9.25 22.92
CA LEU A 533 -3.89 -8.35 22.07
C LEU A 533 -2.48 -8.13 22.64
N PRO A 534 -1.42 -8.27 21.82
CA PRO A 534 -0.07 -7.91 22.25
C PRO A 534 0.04 -6.40 22.45
N ASP A 535 0.89 -5.98 23.38
CA ASP A 535 1.06 -4.57 23.73
C ASP A 535 1.40 -3.67 22.53
N ALA A 536 2.20 -4.19 21.59
CA ALA A 536 2.57 -3.48 20.36
C ALA A 536 1.36 -3.08 19.51
N ALA A 537 0.30 -3.89 19.51
CA ALA A 537 -0.93 -3.60 18.78
C ALA A 537 -1.96 -2.88 19.65
N ARG A 538 -2.01 -3.19 20.95
CA ARG A 538 -2.97 -2.63 21.91
C ARG A 538 -2.67 -1.17 22.27
N ALA A 539 -1.42 -0.85 22.60
CA ALA A 539 -1.05 0.46 23.12
C ALA A 539 -1.33 1.63 22.15
N PRO A 540 -1.11 1.53 20.82
CA PRO A 540 -1.52 2.56 19.88
C PRO A 540 -3.03 2.82 19.89
N MET A 541 -3.85 1.76 19.90
CA MET A 541 -5.31 1.86 19.95
C MET A 541 -5.80 2.53 21.24
N GLU A 542 -5.23 2.15 22.40
CA GLU A 542 -5.52 2.81 23.68
C GLU A 542 -5.18 4.31 23.63
N ARG A 543 -4.00 4.69 23.10
CA ARG A 543 -3.60 6.09 22.98
C ARG A 543 -4.55 6.87 22.07
N GLY A 544 -4.93 6.31 20.93
CA GLY A 544 -5.88 6.92 19.99
C GLY A 544 -7.24 7.16 20.65
N LEU A 545 -7.79 6.16 21.34
CA LEU A 545 -9.06 6.31 22.05
C LEU A 545 -8.98 7.30 23.22
N ILE A 546 -7.90 7.32 23.98
CA ILE A 546 -7.70 8.32 25.05
C ILE A 546 -7.70 9.73 24.44
N ALA A 547 -6.94 9.94 23.36
CA ALA A 547 -6.90 11.23 22.68
C ALA A 547 -8.28 11.64 22.12
N PHE A 548 -9.07 10.67 21.66
CA PHE A 548 -10.43 10.93 21.14
C PHE A 548 -11.40 11.33 22.26
N VAL A 549 -11.42 10.57 23.37
CA VAL A 549 -12.30 10.87 24.51
C VAL A 549 -11.93 12.23 25.11
N GLU A 550 -10.64 12.52 25.28
CA GLU A 550 -10.15 13.82 25.77
C GLU A 550 -10.34 14.98 24.77
N GLY A 551 -10.80 14.71 23.54
CA GLY A 551 -11.04 15.72 22.51
C GLY A 551 -9.76 16.27 21.84
N ARG A 552 -8.61 15.62 22.05
CA ARG A 552 -7.33 15.96 21.38
C ARG A 552 -7.34 15.57 19.91
N ILE A 553 -8.07 14.52 19.55
CA ILE A 553 -8.38 14.17 18.16
C ILE A 553 -9.88 14.24 17.92
N GLN A 554 -10.26 14.71 16.72
CA GLN A 554 -11.64 14.72 16.26
C GLN A 554 -11.80 13.75 15.10
N ARG A 555 -12.91 13.00 15.12
CA ARG A 555 -13.31 12.09 14.06
C ARG A 555 -14.74 12.39 13.66
N ASP A 556 -14.88 12.96 12.47
CA ASP A 556 -16.15 13.30 11.87
C ASP A 556 -16.50 12.23 10.81
N PHE A 557 -17.52 11.44 11.13
CA PHE A 557 -18.07 10.42 10.24
C PHE A 557 -19.51 10.77 9.95
N TRP A 558 -19.97 10.47 8.73
CA TRP A 558 -21.38 10.62 8.41
C TRP A 558 -22.24 9.75 9.34
N SER A 559 -23.24 10.36 9.96
CA SER A 559 -24.19 9.68 10.84
C SER A 559 -25.60 10.26 10.66
N PRO A 560 -26.66 9.44 10.71
CA PRO A 560 -28.04 9.93 10.64
C PRO A 560 -28.49 10.72 11.88
N ARG A 561 -27.81 10.54 13.01
CA ARG A 561 -28.12 11.13 14.32
C ARG A 561 -26.82 11.59 14.99
N LYS A 562 -26.89 12.60 15.85
CA LYS A 562 -25.73 13.02 16.67
C LYS A 562 -25.28 11.85 17.55
N ASP A 563 -24.05 11.37 17.35
CA ASP A 563 -23.55 10.15 17.97
C ASP A 563 -22.23 10.31 18.75
N LEU A 564 -21.68 11.53 18.82
CA LEU A 564 -20.37 11.79 19.41
C LEU A 564 -20.27 11.32 20.87
N ASP A 565 -21.26 11.66 21.70
CA ASP A 565 -21.30 11.25 23.11
C ASP A 565 -21.33 9.72 23.25
N MET A 566 -22.11 9.04 22.40
CA MET A 566 -22.27 7.59 22.40
C MET A 566 -20.96 6.90 21.97
N ARG A 567 -20.28 7.44 20.95
CA ARG A 567 -18.94 6.97 20.55
C ARG A 567 -17.90 7.16 21.64
N LYS A 568 -17.93 8.29 22.35
CA LYS A 568 -17.06 8.53 23.51
C LYS A 568 -17.33 7.58 24.67
N VAL A 569 -18.60 7.28 24.96
CA VAL A 569 -18.97 6.29 25.99
C VAL A 569 -18.49 4.90 25.59
N ALA A 570 -18.65 4.48 24.33
CA ALA A 570 -18.14 3.19 23.83
C ALA A 570 -16.60 3.12 23.90
N ALA A 571 -15.90 4.19 23.53
CA ALA A 571 -14.45 4.28 23.66
C ALA A 571 -14.00 4.21 25.13
N LEU A 572 -14.71 4.89 26.03
CA LEU A 572 -14.43 4.87 27.46
C LEU A 572 -14.69 3.48 28.08
N GLU A 573 -15.74 2.79 27.64
CA GLU A 573 -16.02 1.40 28.02
C GLU A 573 -14.88 0.48 27.62
N ALA A 574 -14.42 0.57 26.36
CA ALA A 574 -13.29 -0.20 25.87
C ALA A 574 -12.00 0.07 26.69
N LEU A 575 -11.71 1.34 26.99
CA LEU A 575 -10.57 1.74 27.83
C LEU A 575 -10.68 1.25 29.28
N SER A 576 -11.91 1.18 29.82
CA SER A 576 -12.15 0.73 31.20
C SER A 576 -11.79 -0.74 31.41
N ARG A 577 -11.87 -1.55 30.35
CA ARG A 577 -11.49 -2.98 30.36
C ARG A 577 -9.99 -3.17 30.62
N TYR A 578 -9.17 -2.25 30.14
CA TYR A 578 -7.71 -2.27 30.28
C TYR A 578 -7.18 -1.33 31.39
N GLY A 579 -8.06 -0.82 32.25
CA GLY A 579 -7.67 0.08 33.34
C GLY A 579 -7.13 1.44 32.89
N LYS A 580 -7.50 1.88 31.68
CA LYS A 580 -7.07 3.18 31.09
C LYS A 580 -8.11 4.28 31.22
N ALA A 581 -9.35 3.95 31.52
CA ALA A 581 -10.42 4.92 31.77
C ALA A 581 -10.25 5.61 33.14
N GLN A 582 -10.49 6.91 33.19
CA GLN A 582 -10.43 7.73 34.40
C GLN A 582 -11.70 8.58 34.52
N GLY A 583 -12.15 8.87 35.73
CA GLY A 583 -13.36 9.64 36.00
C GLY A 583 -13.37 11.02 35.34
N ARG A 584 -12.20 11.67 35.22
CA ARG A 584 -12.06 12.96 34.52
C ARG A 584 -12.46 12.90 33.04
N MET A 585 -12.32 11.75 32.38
CA MET A 585 -12.64 11.59 30.95
C MET A 585 -14.14 11.72 30.67
N VAL A 586 -14.98 11.43 31.67
CA VAL A 586 -16.44 11.57 31.61
C VAL A 586 -16.86 13.03 31.44
N SER A 587 -16.05 14.00 31.90
CA SER A 587 -16.38 15.44 31.78
C SER A 587 -16.55 15.92 30.34
N SER A 588 -16.04 15.16 29.37
CA SER A 588 -16.11 15.47 27.94
C SER A 588 -17.40 14.96 27.26
N ILE A 589 -18.33 14.37 28.04
CA ILE A 589 -19.53 13.68 27.59
C ILE A 589 -20.77 14.31 28.26
N THR A 590 -21.82 14.58 27.49
CA THR A 590 -23.11 15.04 28.04
C THR A 590 -23.85 13.86 28.67
N ILE A 591 -23.82 13.74 30.00
CA ILE A 591 -24.47 12.62 30.72
C ILE A 591 -25.99 12.83 30.74
N ALA A 592 -26.70 12.12 29.85
CA ALA A 592 -28.16 12.12 29.79
C ALA A 592 -28.71 10.70 29.50
N PRO A 593 -28.59 9.73 30.44
CA PRO A 593 -28.93 8.33 30.20
C PRO A 593 -30.36 8.07 29.73
N ASN A 594 -31.32 8.91 30.15
CA ASN A 594 -32.71 8.83 29.69
C ASN A 594 -32.88 9.10 28.19
N GLN A 595 -32.01 9.93 27.60
CA GLN A 595 -32.02 10.29 26.18
C GLN A 595 -31.11 9.38 25.34
N TRP A 596 -30.28 8.55 25.98
CA TRP A 596 -29.35 7.68 25.30
C TRP A 596 -30.01 6.41 24.77
N PRO A 597 -29.54 5.88 23.62
CA PRO A 597 -29.95 4.56 23.15
C PRO A 597 -29.46 3.46 24.11
N THR A 598 -30.12 2.30 24.08
CA THR A 598 -29.89 1.25 25.08
C THR A 598 -28.46 0.75 25.15
N HIS A 599 -27.78 0.62 24.00
CA HIS A 599 -26.36 0.21 23.95
C HIS A 599 -25.46 1.15 24.77
N THR A 600 -25.73 2.45 24.73
CA THR A 600 -24.93 3.45 25.45
C THR A 600 -25.19 3.39 26.95
N VAL A 601 -26.42 3.10 27.37
CA VAL A 601 -26.75 2.90 28.79
C VAL A 601 -26.05 1.64 29.33
N ILE A 602 -25.98 0.56 28.54
CA ILE A 602 -25.23 -0.65 28.89
C ILE A 602 -23.74 -0.33 29.05
N ASP A 603 -23.15 0.40 28.11
CA ASP A 603 -21.75 0.81 28.18
C ASP A 603 -21.48 1.69 29.39
N TRP A 604 -22.41 2.59 29.70
CA TRP A 604 -22.34 3.42 30.89
C TRP A 604 -22.37 2.62 32.19
N VAL A 605 -23.22 1.59 32.28
CA VAL A 605 -23.22 0.66 33.43
C VAL A 605 -21.85 -0.02 33.57
N ASN A 606 -21.26 -0.50 32.48
CA ASN A 606 -19.94 -1.16 32.52
C ASN A 606 -18.82 -0.20 32.94
N VAL A 607 -18.82 1.03 32.41
CA VAL A 607 -17.88 2.09 32.82
C VAL A 607 -18.02 2.35 34.32
N LEU A 608 -19.25 2.57 34.80
CA LEU A 608 -19.50 2.80 36.22
C LEU A 608 -19.09 1.60 37.08
N LYS A 609 -19.25 0.36 36.62
CA LYS A 609 -18.77 -0.81 37.37
C LYS A 609 -17.25 -0.84 37.50
N ARG A 610 -16.48 -0.43 36.48
CA ARG A 610 -15.01 -0.54 36.45
C ARG A 610 -14.24 0.72 36.89
N VAL A 611 -14.82 1.91 36.73
CA VAL A 611 -14.13 3.19 36.96
C VAL A 611 -14.62 3.80 38.28
N ALA A 612 -13.80 3.68 39.34
CA ALA A 612 -14.19 4.04 40.70
C ALA A 612 -14.25 5.55 40.98
N ASP A 613 -13.48 6.36 40.25
CA ASP A 613 -13.33 7.80 40.45
C ASP A 613 -14.35 8.65 39.66
N VAL A 614 -15.39 8.03 39.09
CA VAL A 614 -16.49 8.74 38.44
C VAL A 614 -17.32 9.53 39.48
N PRO A 615 -17.60 10.83 39.26
CA PRO A 615 -18.46 11.59 40.17
C PRO A 615 -19.86 10.99 40.32
N GLU A 616 -20.40 10.94 41.54
CA GLU A 616 -21.74 10.39 41.85
C GLU A 616 -21.95 8.95 41.32
N ARG A 617 -20.88 8.15 41.23
CA ARG A 617 -20.86 6.81 40.62
C ARG A 617 -22.05 5.92 41.02
N ASP A 618 -22.25 5.71 42.32
CA ASP A 618 -23.26 4.76 42.82
C ASP A 618 -24.69 5.22 42.50
N LYS A 619 -24.94 6.54 42.58
CA LYS A 619 -26.23 7.15 42.20
C LYS A 619 -26.48 7.00 40.70
N ARG A 620 -25.49 7.29 39.86
CA ARG A 620 -25.58 7.15 38.40
C ARG A 620 -25.72 5.69 37.96
N LEU A 621 -25.13 4.76 38.70
CA LEU A 621 -25.26 3.33 38.45
C LEU A 621 -26.67 2.85 38.77
N ALA A 622 -27.24 3.27 39.90
CA ALA A 622 -28.62 2.95 40.25
C ALA A 622 -29.62 3.51 39.21
N GLU A 623 -29.42 4.76 38.76
CA GLU A 623 -30.22 5.38 37.71
C GLU A 623 -30.14 4.60 36.39
N ALA A 624 -28.93 4.31 35.90
CA ALA A 624 -28.73 3.58 34.66
C ALA A 624 -29.34 2.16 34.70
N MET A 625 -29.21 1.47 35.84
CA MET A 625 -29.84 0.17 36.06
C MET A 625 -31.37 0.25 36.08
N GLN A 626 -31.95 1.30 36.67
CA GLN A 626 -33.39 1.54 36.65
C GLN A 626 -33.90 1.78 35.23
N ILE A 627 -33.17 2.57 34.43
CA ILE A 627 -33.50 2.84 33.03
C ILE A 627 -33.49 1.54 32.23
N LEU A 628 -32.44 0.72 32.34
CA LEU A 628 -32.37 -0.57 31.65
C LEU A 628 -33.55 -1.47 32.05
N ARG A 629 -33.86 -1.59 33.34
CA ARG A 629 -35.02 -2.37 33.83
C ARG A 629 -36.34 -1.86 33.26
N SER A 630 -36.53 -0.55 33.16
CA SER A 630 -37.76 0.03 32.59
C SER A 630 -37.90 -0.19 31.08
N ARG A 631 -36.78 -0.39 30.36
CA ARG A 631 -36.78 -0.68 28.92
C ARG A 631 -36.99 -2.15 28.62
N LEU A 632 -36.69 -3.06 29.54
CA LEU A 632 -36.89 -4.49 29.33
C LEU A 632 -38.39 -4.81 29.22
N SER A 633 -38.75 -5.51 28.14
CA SER A 633 -40.08 -6.01 27.91
C SER A 633 -40.02 -7.45 27.39
N PHE A 634 -41.04 -8.24 27.71
CA PHE A 634 -41.15 -9.62 27.27
C PHE A 634 -42.32 -9.73 26.30
N GLN A 635 -42.03 -10.07 25.05
CA GLN A 635 -43.05 -10.32 24.04
C GLN A 635 -42.97 -11.79 23.62
N GLY A 636 -43.90 -12.60 24.13
CA GLY A 636 -43.89 -14.05 23.93
C GLY A 636 -42.63 -14.67 24.55
N THR A 637 -41.79 -15.27 23.71
CA THR A 637 -40.52 -15.90 24.09
C THR A 637 -39.29 -15.01 23.87
N LYS A 638 -39.46 -13.76 23.40
CA LYS A 638 -38.36 -12.83 23.15
C LYS A 638 -38.26 -11.78 24.26
N LEU A 639 -37.04 -11.60 24.79
CA LEU A 639 -36.67 -10.40 25.54
C LEU A 639 -36.39 -9.28 24.54
N ILE A 640 -37.09 -8.16 24.67
CA ILE A 640 -36.95 -6.99 23.81
C ILE A 640 -36.72 -5.73 24.65
N PHE A 641 -36.21 -4.68 24.01
CA PHE A 641 -36.20 -3.35 24.61
C PHE A 641 -37.36 -2.51 24.06
N SER A 642 -38.02 -1.72 24.90
CA SER A 642 -39.09 -0.81 24.49
C SER A 642 -38.63 0.22 23.43
N THR A 643 -37.32 0.49 23.35
CA THR A 643 -36.66 1.39 22.40
C THR A 643 -35.98 0.66 21.24
N GLU A 644 -36.15 -0.66 21.09
CA GLU A 644 -35.37 -1.50 20.15
C GLU A 644 -35.46 -1.03 18.69
N GLN A 645 -36.62 -0.52 18.25
CA GLN A 645 -36.80 0.03 16.91
C GLN A 645 -35.89 1.24 16.62
N ASP A 646 -35.67 2.10 17.62
CA ASP A 646 -34.84 3.29 17.53
C ASP A 646 -33.35 3.03 17.84
N ASP A 647 -33.04 1.88 18.42
CA ASP A 647 -31.70 1.47 18.86
C ASP A 647 -30.89 0.74 17.76
N TYR A 648 -31.44 0.57 16.55
CA TYR A 648 -30.74 -0.06 15.42
C TYR A 648 -29.72 0.88 14.76
N TRP A 649 -28.58 1.09 15.43
CA TRP A 649 -27.52 1.99 14.98
C TRP A 649 -26.42 1.18 14.30
N TRP A 650 -26.71 0.71 13.08
CA TRP A 650 -25.82 -0.17 12.32
C TRP A 650 -24.44 0.44 12.06
N TRP A 651 -24.32 1.78 11.97
CA TRP A 651 -23.03 2.46 11.80
C TRP A 651 -22.16 2.42 13.07
N LEU A 652 -22.74 2.09 14.23
CA LEU A 652 -22.01 1.79 15.47
C LEU A 652 -21.94 0.28 15.78
N MET A 653 -22.35 -0.57 14.84
CA MET A 653 -22.43 -2.03 15.00
C MET A 653 -23.36 -2.46 16.14
N GLN A 654 -24.45 -1.72 16.40
CA GLN A 654 -25.40 -2.00 17.49
C GLN A 654 -26.79 -2.37 16.94
N ASN A 655 -27.43 -3.33 17.61
CA ASN A 655 -28.85 -3.69 17.41
C ASN A 655 -29.43 -4.30 18.71
N GLY A 656 -30.73 -4.65 18.70
CA GLY A 656 -31.41 -5.23 19.86
C GLY A 656 -30.80 -6.54 20.37
N ASP A 657 -30.37 -7.42 19.46
CA ASP A 657 -29.77 -8.71 19.80
C ASP A 657 -28.40 -8.52 20.46
N VAL A 658 -27.58 -7.60 19.91
CA VAL A 658 -26.29 -7.18 20.49
C VAL A 658 -26.51 -6.57 21.87
N ASN A 659 -27.51 -5.69 22.04
CA ASN A 659 -27.83 -5.09 23.33
C ASN A 659 -28.21 -6.15 24.37
N THR A 660 -29.00 -7.14 23.95
CA THR A 660 -29.41 -8.25 24.83
C THR A 660 -28.20 -9.06 25.28
N ALA A 661 -27.33 -9.45 24.34
CA ALA A 661 -26.11 -10.19 24.65
C ALA A 661 -25.16 -9.40 25.55
N ARG A 662 -24.96 -8.09 25.28
CA ARG A 662 -24.11 -7.22 26.10
C ARG A 662 -24.70 -6.99 27.49
N LEU A 663 -26.02 -6.86 27.62
CA LEU A 663 -26.67 -6.73 28.92
C LEU A 663 -26.46 -8.00 29.77
N MET A 664 -26.55 -9.19 29.17
CA MET A 664 -26.26 -10.45 29.86
C MET A 664 -24.82 -10.54 30.38
N LEU A 665 -23.86 -9.96 29.66
CA LEU A 665 -22.46 -9.88 30.12
C LEU A 665 -22.27 -8.79 31.19
N ALA A 666 -23.07 -7.74 31.15
CA ALA A 666 -22.95 -6.60 32.02
C ALA A 666 -23.56 -6.82 33.40
N VAL A 667 -24.63 -7.62 33.55
CA VAL A 667 -25.43 -7.74 34.79
C VAL A 667 -24.92 -8.81 35.73
#